data_AF-A0A7J4CZD1-F1
#
_entry.id   AF-A0A7J4CZD1-F1
#
_cell.length_a   1.000
_cell.length_b   1.000
_cell.length_c   1.000
_cell.angle_alpha   90.00
_cell.angle_beta   90.00
_cell.angle_gamma   90.00
#
_symmetry.space_group_name_H-M   'P 1'
#
loop_
_entity.id
_entity.type
_entity.pdbx_description
1 polymer ?
#
loop_
_entity_poly.entity_id
_entity_poly.type
_entity_poly.pdbx_seq_one_letter_code
_entity_poly.pdbx_strand_id
1 'polypeptide(L)'
;DGLGRKPTVPSWSGEMLPRSFDLSEAVGRFRAEVEEKLEKPEPEIIEWLEEDFRLDQGAAKTIISHIDEQKKICGFVPSDKRLLVEGYIDNRGRNGAIFHFPFGRRVNDALSRAFAYQLGKEIGSSIRISLSDDAFLLTFPSRLAIEGLAERLMPKNLEPLLRKAIKNTEIFAQRFRHCANRSFMVLRNYKGREISMPRQQLRTSQVLEAINQVDSFPMLEEAYREILYDAFDISNAQLILDEIESGKRIIEHRSYAPVPSPFSHSLILSGLSDIVLMEDRSALLRELHAQVLGRVLEQGDGDKPRFERELIDSYFNEKKPIVGTKEGAIQAIRQIGGIHLLNDKGKSIYRMSDMATTEMQELCHEMIDEKIVESVWTGEKEPLYATPELIRYYKTIYGSDEKLSKEAEKVYKKLKGLKDIKSKKISDELERNYLVCRMVDGFIKREIGNSASYEKALDYLITKHIGFVGPRAVEEIALELRLPEEIISQSLYDLEEQGTIQGGNFVLGQSTPQYLMAEDVIYLEAQSHGDIDVIPDKILREFIDYKLFRKFSSLQTLFDQHSDVASPRTAFHRLDNPNLEEWWEWRDSDAILQGRFSGGKLRYVPANKVGMYQALFRKEPEGKIQSLIVDMLKRSPPVTKSEITKELEL
;
A
#
# COMPACT_ATOMS: atom_id res chain seq x y z
N ASP A 1 -21.25 14.99 -26.22
CA ASP A 1 -21.65 15.83 -25.07
C ASP A 1 -20.41 16.55 -24.53
N GLY A 2 -20.31 17.87 -24.75
CA GLY A 2 -19.12 18.70 -24.51
C GLY A 2 -18.91 19.11 -23.05
N LEU A 3 -18.95 18.17 -22.11
CA LEU A 3 -18.76 18.41 -20.67
C LEU A 3 -17.46 17.79 -20.15
N GLY A 4 -16.30 18.06 -20.74
CA GLY A 4 -14.98 17.88 -20.11
C GLY A 4 -14.61 16.53 -19.46
N ARG A 5 -15.45 15.49 -19.57
CA ARG A 5 -15.15 14.13 -19.13
C ARG A 5 -14.06 13.62 -20.04
N LYS A 6 -13.04 12.95 -19.46
CA LYS A 6 -12.03 12.21 -20.25
C LYS A 6 -12.81 11.42 -21.31
N PRO A 7 -12.41 11.49 -22.60
CA PRO A 7 -13.05 10.65 -23.59
C PRO A 7 -12.96 9.22 -23.07
N THR A 8 -14.11 8.58 -22.86
CA THR A 8 -14.15 7.14 -22.68
C THR A 8 -13.65 6.60 -24.01
N VAL A 9 -12.36 6.26 -24.07
CA VAL A 9 -11.84 5.46 -25.18
C VAL A 9 -12.79 4.27 -25.23
N PRO A 10 -13.55 4.06 -26.32
CA PRO A 10 -14.42 2.91 -26.39
C PRO A 10 -13.52 1.70 -26.15
N SER A 11 -13.82 0.90 -25.12
CA SER A 11 -13.14 -0.36 -24.92
C SER A 11 -13.59 -1.27 -26.07
N TRP A 12 -12.79 -1.30 -27.13
CA TRP A 12 -12.89 -2.35 -28.13
C TRP A 12 -12.37 -3.63 -27.47
N SER A 13 -13.22 -4.30 -26.70
CA SER A 13 -13.00 -5.71 -26.39
C SER A 13 -13.36 -6.48 -27.66
N GLY A 14 -12.37 -6.65 -28.54
CA GLY A 14 -12.44 -7.79 -29.44
C GLY A 14 -12.43 -9.03 -28.55
N GLU A 15 -13.45 -9.90 -28.67
CA GLU A 15 -13.32 -11.24 -28.11
C GLU A 15 -12.06 -11.86 -28.72
N MET A 16 -11.06 -12.16 -27.88
CA MET A 16 -9.89 -12.92 -28.33
C MET A 16 -10.40 -14.21 -28.96
N LEU A 17 -9.89 -14.51 -30.15
CA LEU A 17 -10.18 -15.77 -30.81
C LEU A 17 -9.76 -16.93 -29.89
N PRO A 18 -10.62 -17.93 -29.70
CA PRO A 18 -10.32 -19.05 -28.82
C PRO A 18 -9.13 -19.84 -29.34
N ARG A 19 -8.28 -20.33 -28.43
CA ARG A 19 -7.16 -21.22 -28.78
C ARG A 19 -7.70 -22.54 -29.34
N SER A 20 -7.11 -23.03 -30.44
CA SER A 20 -7.46 -24.34 -31.00
C SER A 20 -7.06 -25.47 -30.06
N PHE A 21 -7.81 -26.57 -30.06
CA PHE A 21 -7.54 -27.75 -29.23
C PHE A 21 -6.09 -28.25 -29.33
N ASP A 22 -5.58 -28.44 -30.55
CA ASP A 22 -4.21 -28.96 -30.76
C ASP A 22 -3.11 -28.07 -30.17
N LEU A 23 -3.32 -26.75 -30.22
CA LEU A 23 -2.40 -25.78 -29.64
C LEU A 23 -2.51 -25.77 -28.11
N SER A 24 -3.72 -25.93 -27.57
CA SER A 24 -3.94 -26.05 -26.12
C SER A 24 -3.29 -27.32 -25.56
N GLU A 25 -3.40 -28.46 -26.27
CA GLU A 25 -2.67 -29.69 -25.95
C GLU A 25 -1.15 -29.47 -25.98
N ALA A 26 -0.63 -28.75 -26.99
CA ALA A 26 0.80 -28.44 -27.06
C ALA A 26 1.26 -27.56 -25.88
N VAL A 27 0.46 -26.58 -25.46
CA VAL A 27 0.73 -25.77 -24.26
C VAL A 27 0.67 -26.62 -22.99
N GLY A 28 -0.27 -27.56 -22.90
CA GLY A 28 -0.36 -28.53 -21.81
C GLY A 28 0.90 -29.39 -21.69
N ARG A 29 1.40 -29.92 -22.81
CA ARG A 29 2.66 -30.67 -22.87
C ARG A 29 3.86 -29.82 -22.48
N PHE A 30 3.94 -28.58 -22.99
CA PHE A 30 5.00 -27.65 -22.61
C PHE A 30 5.04 -27.41 -21.09
N ARG A 31 3.88 -27.24 -20.44
CA ARG A 31 3.82 -27.11 -18.97
C ARG A 31 4.38 -28.34 -18.24
N ALA A 32 4.06 -29.54 -18.73
CA ALA A 32 4.60 -30.77 -18.18
C ALA A 32 6.12 -30.89 -18.38
N GLU A 33 6.63 -30.50 -19.55
CA GLU A 33 8.07 -30.50 -19.84
C GLU A 33 8.83 -29.51 -18.95
N VAL A 34 8.27 -28.33 -18.68
CA VAL A 34 8.85 -27.38 -17.73
C VAL A 34 8.81 -27.96 -16.31
N GLU A 35 7.68 -28.53 -15.86
CA GLU A 35 7.54 -29.15 -14.53
C GLU A 35 8.62 -30.22 -14.28
N GLU A 36 8.89 -31.06 -15.27
CA GLU A 36 9.94 -32.10 -15.22
C GLU A 36 11.35 -31.48 -15.10
N LYS A 37 11.59 -30.38 -15.80
CA LYS A 37 12.90 -29.70 -15.79
C LYS A 37 13.13 -28.82 -14.56
N LEU A 38 12.11 -28.49 -13.77
CA LEU A 38 12.27 -27.71 -12.53
C LEU A 38 13.21 -28.38 -11.50
N GLU A 39 13.52 -29.66 -11.64
CA GLU A 39 14.51 -30.37 -10.81
C GLU A 39 15.97 -30.10 -11.24
N LYS A 40 16.18 -29.42 -12.37
CA LYS A 40 17.50 -29.06 -12.89
C LYS A 40 17.91 -27.65 -12.43
N PRO A 41 19.23 -27.31 -12.47
CA PRO A 41 19.67 -25.95 -12.22
C PRO A 41 19.00 -24.96 -13.17
N GLU A 42 18.49 -23.84 -12.63
CA GLU A 42 17.80 -22.80 -13.40
C GLU A 42 18.54 -22.36 -14.69
N PRO A 43 19.88 -22.19 -14.71
CA PRO A 43 20.60 -21.84 -15.95
C PRO A 43 20.42 -22.84 -17.09
N GLU A 44 20.32 -24.15 -16.80
CA GLU A 44 20.10 -25.18 -17.82
C GLU A 44 18.69 -25.11 -18.41
N ILE A 45 17.70 -24.74 -17.58
CA ILE A 45 16.31 -24.59 -18.02
C ILE A 45 16.19 -23.36 -18.92
N ILE A 46 16.87 -22.26 -18.54
CA ILE A 46 16.95 -21.04 -19.35
C ILE A 46 17.58 -21.34 -20.70
N GLU A 47 18.75 -21.99 -20.74
CA GLU A 47 19.43 -22.35 -21.99
C GLU A 47 18.51 -23.16 -22.92
N TRP A 48 17.81 -24.17 -22.38
CA TRP A 48 16.83 -24.94 -23.14
C TRP A 48 15.68 -24.08 -23.71
N LEU A 49 15.14 -23.15 -22.91
CA LEU A 49 14.08 -22.24 -23.36
C LEU A 49 14.55 -21.26 -24.45
N GLU A 50 15.81 -20.81 -24.38
CA GLU A 50 16.43 -19.97 -25.41
C GLU A 50 16.72 -20.76 -26.69
N GLU A 51 17.19 -22.02 -26.57
CA GLU A 51 17.57 -22.87 -27.69
C GLU A 51 16.39 -23.49 -28.44
N ASP A 52 15.35 -23.95 -27.74
CA ASP A 52 14.23 -24.64 -28.37
C ASP A 52 13.09 -23.69 -28.72
N PHE A 53 12.86 -22.66 -27.88
CA PHE A 53 11.71 -21.75 -28.00
C PHE A 53 12.09 -20.32 -28.38
N ARG A 54 13.39 -20.00 -28.49
CA ARG A 54 13.90 -18.67 -28.86
C ARG A 54 13.39 -17.56 -27.94
N LEU A 55 13.19 -17.88 -26.66
CA LEU A 55 12.80 -16.90 -25.65
C LEU A 55 14.00 -16.04 -25.27
N ASP A 56 13.74 -14.83 -24.77
CA ASP A 56 14.77 -14.06 -24.06
C ASP A 56 14.89 -14.54 -22.60
N GLN A 57 16.03 -14.26 -21.99
CA GLN A 57 16.32 -14.65 -20.60
C GLN A 57 15.25 -14.17 -19.59
N GLY A 58 14.68 -12.98 -19.80
CA GLY A 58 13.65 -12.43 -18.92
C GLY A 58 12.36 -13.24 -19.02
N ALA A 59 11.88 -13.48 -20.24
CA ALA A 59 10.71 -14.33 -20.49
C ALA A 59 10.90 -15.76 -19.96
N ALA A 60 12.09 -16.35 -20.17
CA ALA A 60 12.43 -17.68 -19.66
C ALA A 60 12.31 -17.73 -18.13
N LYS A 61 12.91 -16.77 -17.43
CA LYS A 61 12.80 -16.64 -15.95
C LYS A 61 11.36 -16.47 -15.48
N THR A 62 10.56 -15.64 -16.16
CA THR A 62 9.15 -15.44 -15.81
C THR A 62 8.35 -16.73 -15.95
N ILE A 63 8.56 -17.51 -17.02
CA ILE A 63 7.88 -18.79 -17.21
C ILE A 63 8.28 -19.78 -16.11
N ILE A 64 9.58 -19.89 -15.82
CA ILE A 64 10.10 -20.78 -14.77
C ILE A 64 9.48 -20.41 -13.42
N SER A 65 9.56 -19.14 -13.02
CA SER A 65 8.99 -18.64 -11.76
C SER A 65 7.50 -18.96 -11.66
N HIS A 66 6.73 -18.65 -12.71
CA HIS A 66 5.28 -18.81 -12.67
C HIS A 66 4.85 -20.29 -12.58
N ILE A 67 5.55 -21.19 -13.28
CA ILE A 67 5.26 -22.64 -13.24
C ILE A 67 5.75 -23.25 -11.92
N ASP A 68 6.87 -22.80 -11.39
CA ASP A 68 7.39 -23.22 -10.09
C ASP A 68 6.47 -22.79 -8.93
N GLU A 69 5.96 -21.56 -8.95
CA GLU A 69 4.94 -21.08 -8.00
C GLU A 69 3.69 -21.97 -8.03
N GLN A 70 3.22 -22.35 -9.23
CA GLN A 70 2.08 -23.25 -9.38
C GLN A 70 2.39 -24.63 -8.77
N LYS A 71 3.57 -25.20 -9.05
CA LYS A 71 4.01 -26.48 -8.50
C LYS A 71 4.11 -26.42 -6.98
N LYS A 72 4.64 -25.35 -6.40
CA LYS A 72 4.77 -25.19 -4.94
C LYS A 72 3.40 -25.07 -4.26
N ILE A 73 2.46 -24.32 -4.84
CA ILE A 73 1.11 -24.15 -4.26
C ILE A 73 0.22 -25.39 -4.38
N CYS A 74 0.32 -26.11 -5.51
CA CYS A 74 -0.57 -27.24 -5.81
C CYS A 74 0.09 -28.62 -5.59
N GLY A 75 1.41 -28.67 -5.44
CA GLY A 75 2.23 -29.89 -5.47
C GLY A 75 2.54 -30.39 -6.88
N PHE A 76 1.91 -29.82 -7.90
CA PHE A 76 2.07 -30.18 -9.31
C PHE A 76 1.55 -29.11 -10.26
N VAL A 77 1.84 -29.27 -11.56
CA VAL A 77 1.41 -28.36 -12.62
C VAL A 77 0.30 -28.98 -13.47
N PRO A 78 -0.89 -28.36 -13.57
CA PRO A 78 -1.93 -28.81 -14.48
C PRO A 78 -1.48 -28.74 -15.96
N SER A 79 -1.63 -29.85 -16.67
CA SER A 79 -1.11 -30.09 -18.03
C SER A 79 -2.15 -30.81 -18.90
N ASP A 80 -1.74 -31.33 -20.07
CA ASP A 80 -2.60 -32.14 -20.93
C ASP A 80 -3.07 -33.42 -20.20
N LYS A 81 -2.17 -34.12 -19.49
CA LYS A 81 -2.50 -35.41 -18.85
C LYS A 81 -2.94 -35.32 -17.39
N ARG A 82 -2.51 -34.29 -16.67
CA ARG A 82 -2.81 -34.09 -15.24
C ARG A 82 -3.68 -32.85 -15.09
N LEU A 83 -4.96 -33.08 -14.84
CA LEU A 83 -5.96 -32.04 -14.67
C LEU A 83 -6.12 -31.69 -13.18
N LEU A 84 -6.62 -30.50 -12.90
CA LEU A 84 -6.88 -30.06 -11.53
C LEU A 84 -8.30 -29.51 -11.38
N VAL A 85 -9.00 -29.97 -10.34
CA VAL A 85 -10.18 -29.30 -9.80
C VAL A 85 -9.82 -28.63 -8.48
N GLU A 86 -9.89 -27.31 -8.46
CA GLU A 86 -9.51 -26.47 -7.33
C GLU A 86 -10.73 -25.81 -6.70
N GLY A 87 -10.87 -25.91 -5.38
CA GLY A 87 -11.86 -25.16 -4.61
C GLY A 87 -11.47 -23.69 -4.46
N TYR A 88 -12.39 -22.79 -4.82
CA TYR A 88 -12.20 -21.35 -4.74
C TYR A 88 -13.28 -20.70 -3.86
N ILE A 89 -12.90 -19.71 -3.07
CA ILE A 89 -13.84 -18.85 -2.34
C ILE A 89 -13.60 -17.42 -2.84
N ASP A 90 -14.64 -16.84 -3.43
CA ASP A 90 -14.58 -15.47 -3.92
C ASP A 90 -14.54 -14.46 -2.76
N ASN A 91 -14.07 -13.24 -3.03
CA ASN A 91 -13.98 -12.16 -2.03
C ASN A 91 -15.33 -11.78 -1.38
N ARG A 92 -16.44 -12.18 -1.99
CA ARG A 92 -17.82 -12.06 -1.44
C ARG A 92 -18.29 -13.29 -0.66
N GLY A 93 -17.39 -14.22 -0.34
CA GLY A 93 -17.70 -15.47 0.36
C GLY A 93 -18.46 -16.51 -0.47
N ARG A 94 -18.51 -16.36 -1.80
CA ARG A 94 -19.18 -17.32 -2.70
C ARG A 94 -18.27 -18.49 -2.98
N ASN A 95 -18.82 -19.70 -2.98
CA ASN A 95 -18.06 -20.91 -3.25
C ASN A 95 -17.96 -21.15 -4.75
N GLY A 96 -16.83 -21.68 -5.20
CA GLY A 96 -16.66 -22.11 -6.58
C GLY A 96 -15.68 -23.27 -6.73
N ALA A 97 -15.69 -23.86 -7.92
CA ALA A 97 -14.75 -24.87 -8.34
C ALA A 97 -14.13 -24.45 -9.69
N ILE A 98 -12.81 -24.42 -9.74
CA ILE A 98 -12.01 -24.09 -10.91
C ILE A 98 -11.50 -25.38 -11.52
N PHE A 99 -11.82 -25.61 -12.79
CA PHE A 99 -11.40 -26.77 -13.56
C PHE A 99 -10.27 -26.32 -14.48
N HIS A 100 -9.02 -26.63 -14.11
CA HIS A 100 -7.82 -26.32 -14.90
C HIS A 100 -7.67 -27.34 -16.03
N PHE A 101 -8.46 -27.13 -17.08
CA PHE A 101 -8.59 -28.01 -18.24
C PHE A 101 -8.03 -27.24 -19.45
N PRO A 102 -6.73 -27.42 -19.79
CA PRO A 102 -6.06 -26.60 -20.79
C PRO A 102 -6.36 -27.07 -22.22
N PHE A 103 -7.64 -27.10 -22.58
CA PHE A 103 -8.13 -27.64 -23.86
C PHE A 103 -8.70 -26.57 -24.81
N GLY A 104 -8.55 -25.29 -24.47
CA GLY A 104 -9.05 -24.17 -25.25
C GLY A 104 -10.49 -23.83 -24.93
N ARG A 105 -10.86 -22.57 -25.17
CA ARG A 105 -12.14 -22.03 -24.72
C ARG A 105 -13.35 -22.74 -25.31
N ARG A 106 -13.29 -23.23 -26.55
CA ARG A 106 -14.43 -23.91 -27.21
C ARG A 106 -14.77 -25.26 -26.56
N VAL A 107 -13.75 -26.01 -26.13
CA VAL A 107 -13.92 -27.26 -25.38
C VAL A 107 -14.41 -26.95 -23.96
N ASN A 108 -13.79 -25.97 -23.29
CA ASN A 108 -14.17 -25.56 -21.94
C ASN A 108 -15.59 -24.97 -21.86
N ASP A 109 -16.07 -24.31 -22.91
CA ASP A 109 -17.45 -23.80 -22.97
C ASP A 109 -18.48 -24.94 -23.04
N ALA A 110 -18.19 -26.01 -23.81
CA ALA A 110 -19.00 -27.22 -23.83
C ALA A 110 -19.02 -27.91 -22.44
N LEU A 111 -17.84 -28.17 -21.87
CA LEU A 111 -17.74 -28.87 -20.58
C LEU A 111 -18.39 -28.07 -19.44
N SER A 112 -18.08 -26.78 -19.35
CA SER A 112 -18.61 -25.92 -18.29
C SER A 112 -20.13 -25.83 -18.29
N ARG A 113 -20.78 -25.75 -19.46
CA ARG A 113 -22.25 -25.70 -19.56
C ARG A 113 -22.90 -27.02 -19.21
N ALA A 114 -22.32 -28.13 -19.64
CA ALA A 114 -22.78 -29.46 -19.27
C ALA A 114 -22.69 -29.65 -17.74
N PHE A 115 -21.54 -29.32 -17.15
CA PHE A 115 -21.29 -29.47 -15.72
C PHE A 115 -22.17 -28.51 -14.90
N ALA A 116 -22.29 -27.25 -15.31
CA ALA A 116 -23.17 -26.26 -14.68
C ALA A 116 -24.65 -26.68 -14.71
N TYR A 117 -25.10 -27.28 -15.81
CA TYR A 117 -26.48 -27.77 -15.93
C TYR A 117 -26.75 -28.96 -15.01
N GLN A 118 -25.82 -29.91 -14.94
CA GLN A 118 -25.94 -31.06 -14.05
C GLN A 118 -25.86 -30.64 -12.58
N LEU A 119 -24.90 -29.78 -12.24
CA LEU A 119 -24.73 -29.26 -10.90
C LEU A 119 -25.94 -28.42 -10.46
N GLY A 120 -26.43 -27.54 -11.33
CA GLY A 120 -27.60 -26.69 -11.05
C GLY A 120 -28.88 -27.49 -10.79
N LYS A 121 -29.03 -28.66 -11.43
CA LYS A 121 -30.11 -29.61 -11.11
C LYS A 121 -29.94 -30.26 -9.76
N GLU A 122 -28.72 -30.66 -9.42
CA GLU A 122 -28.41 -31.30 -8.14
C GLU A 122 -28.69 -30.34 -6.96
N ILE A 123 -28.26 -29.08 -7.08
CA ILE A 123 -28.37 -28.10 -5.99
C ILE A 123 -29.64 -27.22 -6.06
N GLY A 124 -30.44 -27.33 -7.14
CA GLY A 124 -31.64 -26.52 -7.34
C GLY A 124 -31.39 -25.01 -7.48
N SER A 125 -30.21 -24.59 -7.95
CA SER A 125 -29.80 -23.19 -8.05
C SER A 125 -29.05 -22.90 -9.35
N SER A 126 -29.01 -21.63 -9.76
CA SER A 126 -28.25 -21.21 -10.93
C SER A 126 -26.75 -21.19 -10.65
N ILE A 127 -25.97 -21.72 -11.60
CA ILE A 127 -24.51 -21.75 -11.56
C ILE A 127 -23.98 -20.64 -12.45
N ARG A 128 -23.04 -19.85 -11.95
CA ARG A 128 -22.31 -18.87 -12.77
C ARG A 128 -21.09 -19.54 -13.38
N ILE A 129 -20.84 -19.23 -14.66
CA ILE A 129 -19.71 -19.75 -15.42
C ILE A 129 -18.77 -18.58 -15.74
N SER A 130 -17.46 -18.78 -15.56
CA SER A 130 -16.41 -17.94 -16.15
C SER A 130 -15.46 -18.83 -16.96
N LEU A 131 -14.90 -18.32 -18.06
CA LEU A 131 -14.17 -19.12 -19.04
C LEU A 131 -12.83 -18.49 -19.42
N SER A 132 -11.81 -19.33 -19.56
CA SER A 132 -10.56 -19.03 -20.24
C SER A 132 -10.19 -20.18 -21.19
N ASP A 133 -9.11 -20.02 -21.95
CA ASP A 133 -8.60 -21.13 -22.77
C ASP A 133 -8.02 -22.26 -21.91
N ASP A 134 -7.59 -21.95 -20.69
CA ASP A 134 -6.84 -22.86 -19.83
C ASP A 134 -7.69 -23.45 -18.70
N ALA A 135 -8.85 -22.86 -18.40
CA ALA A 135 -9.71 -23.28 -17.30
C ALA A 135 -11.16 -22.76 -17.41
N PHE A 136 -12.05 -23.30 -16.58
CA PHE A 136 -13.38 -22.73 -16.33
C PHE A 136 -13.76 -22.75 -14.85
N LEU A 137 -14.52 -21.74 -14.41
CA LEU A 137 -14.95 -21.56 -13.01
C LEU A 137 -16.46 -21.72 -12.93
N LEU A 138 -16.91 -22.63 -12.06
CA LEU A 138 -18.31 -22.75 -11.65
C LEU A 138 -18.49 -22.13 -10.26
N THR A 139 -19.29 -21.07 -10.15
CA THR A 139 -19.64 -20.45 -8.85
C THR A 139 -21.05 -20.85 -8.44
N PHE A 140 -21.20 -21.26 -7.18
CA PHE A 140 -22.44 -21.80 -6.62
C PHE A 140 -22.68 -21.31 -5.18
N PRO A 141 -23.94 -21.30 -4.71
CA PRO A 141 -24.30 -20.67 -3.43
C PRO A 141 -23.82 -21.44 -2.20
N SER A 142 -23.85 -22.78 -2.23
CA SER A 142 -23.52 -23.64 -1.08
C SER A 142 -22.17 -24.33 -1.26
N ARG A 143 -21.39 -24.49 -0.18
CA ARG A 143 -20.11 -25.19 -0.23
C ARG A 143 -20.29 -26.68 -0.60
N LEU A 144 -19.45 -27.20 -1.48
CA LEU A 144 -19.52 -28.58 -1.97
C LEU A 144 -18.16 -29.28 -1.80
N ALA A 145 -18.15 -30.59 -1.68
CA ALA A 145 -16.89 -31.34 -1.76
C ALA A 145 -16.30 -31.19 -3.18
N ILE A 146 -15.01 -30.86 -3.26
CA ILE A 146 -14.28 -30.70 -4.53
C ILE A 146 -13.80 -32.06 -5.06
N GLU A 147 -13.43 -32.95 -4.14
CA GLU A 147 -13.03 -34.31 -4.45
C GLU A 147 -14.18 -35.07 -5.11
N GLY A 148 -13.92 -35.71 -6.25
CA GLY A 148 -14.93 -36.44 -7.03
C GLY A 148 -15.95 -35.54 -7.76
N LEU A 149 -15.80 -34.20 -7.73
CA LEU A 149 -16.79 -33.30 -8.30
C LEU A 149 -16.88 -33.42 -9.82
N ALA A 150 -15.74 -33.52 -10.52
CA ALA A 150 -15.74 -33.63 -11.98
C ALA A 150 -16.40 -34.95 -12.41
N GLU A 151 -15.98 -36.06 -11.82
CA GLU A 151 -16.43 -37.42 -12.05
C GLU A 151 -17.95 -37.53 -11.89
N ARG A 152 -18.49 -36.89 -10.87
CA ARG A 152 -19.93 -36.85 -10.61
C ARG A 152 -20.73 -36.06 -11.65
N LEU A 153 -20.11 -35.06 -12.27
CA LEU A 153 -20.72 -34.18 -13.26
C LEU A 153 -20.50 -34.65 -14.71
N MET A 154 -19.58 -35.59 -14.95
CA MET A 154 -19.28 -36.09 -16.29
C MET A 154 -20.47 -36.86 -16.88
N PRO A 155 -20.98 -36.47 -18.07
CA PRO A 155 -21.97 -37.25 -18.78
C PRO A 155 -21.32 -38.36 -19.62
N LYS A 156 -22.03 -39.49 -19.79
CA LYS A 156 -21.64 -40.53 -20.77
C LYS A 156 -21.72 -40.05 -22.22
N ASN A 157 -22.69 -39.18 -22.52
CA ASN A 157 -22.85 -38.60 -23.84
C ASN A 157 -23.16 -37.11 -23.69
N LEU A 158 -22.28 -36.28 -24.22
CA LEU A 158 -22.29 -34.84 -24.03
C LEU A 158 -23.39 -34.14 -24.83
N GLU A 159 -23.72 -34.62 -26.04
CA GLU A 159 -24.65 -33.93 -26.94
C GLU A 159 -26.07 -33.80 -26.35
N PRO A 160 -26.72 -34.88 -25.89
CA PRO A 160 -28.08 -34.78 -25.34
C PRO A 160 -28.15 -33.92 -24.09
N LEU A 161 -27.07 -33.87 -23.29
CA LEU A 161 -26.99 -33.03 -22.10
C LEU A 161 -26.84 -31.56 -22.50
N LEU A 162 -25.94 -31.26 -23.44
CA LEU A 162 -25.72 -29.90 -23.93
C LEU A 162 -26.96 -29.31 -24.59
N ARG A 163 -27.67 -30.09 -25.44
CA ARG A 163 -28.95 -29.65 -26.04
C ARG A 163 -29.94 -29.19 -24.97
N LYS A 164 -30.03 -29.90 -23.84
CA LYS A 164 -30.87 -29.51 -22.69
C LYS A 164 -30.32 -28.29 -21.95
N ALA A 165 -28.99 -28.20 -21.79
CA ALA A 165 -28.32 -27.11 -21.09
C ALA A 165 -28.47 -25.76 -21.80
N ILE A 166 -28.39 -25.76 -23.14
CA ILE A 166 -28.37 -24.52 -23.93
C ILE A 166 -29.75 -24.04 -24.39
N LYS A 167 -30.79 -24.89 -24.38
CA LYS A 167 -32.12 -24.56 -24.92
C LYS A 167 -32.67 -23.20 -24.44
N ASN A 168 -32.46 -22.86 -23.16
CA ASN A 168 -32.98 -21.63 -22.54
C ASN A 168 -31.90 -20.56 -22.31
N THR A 169 -30.83 -20.57 -23.11
CA THR A 169 -29.71 -19.64 -22.97
C THR A 169 -29.72 -18.55 -24.05
N GLU A 170 -29.09 -17.40 -23.75
CA GLU A 170 -29.00 -16.30 -24.70
C GLU A 170 -28.18 -16.66 -25.95
N ILE A 171 -27.14 -17.48 -25.81
CA ILE A 171 -26.35 -17.96 -26.95
C ILE A 171 -27.22 -18.76 -27.93
N PHE A 172 -28.17 -19.56 -27.43
CA PHE A 172 -29.11 -20.28 -28.28
C PHE A 172 -30.09 -19.34 -28.96
N ALA A 173 -30.70 -18.42 -28.21
CA ALA A 173 -31.62 -17.43 -28.77
C ALA A 173 -30.92 -16.56 -29.84
N GLN A 174 -29.65 -16.21 -29.63
CA GLN A 174 -28.85 -15.45 -30.59
C GLN A 174 -28.51 -16.26 -31.84
N ARG A 175 -28.04 -17.50 -31.72
CA ARG A 175 -27.70 -18.35 -32.87
C ARG A 175 -28.95 -18.72 -33.67
N PHE A 176 -30.06 -19.01 -33.01
CA PHE A 176 -31.36 -19.17 -33.67
C PHE A 176 -31.76 -17.89 -34.43
N ARG A 177 -31.55 -16.70 -33.85
CA ARG A 177 -31.78 -15.43 -34.54
C ARG A 177 -30.97 -15.30 -35.82
N HIS A 178 -29.71 -15.71 -35.81
CA HIS A 178 -28.88 -15.69 -37.02
C HIS A 178 -29.38 -16.68 -38.06
N CYS A 179 -29.67 -17.91 -37.64
CA CYS A 179 -30.26 -18.95 -38.47
C CYS A 179 -31.56 -18.47 -39.15
N ALA A 180 -32.54 -17.99 -38.37
CA ALA A 180 -33.83 -17.51 -38.86
C ALA A 180 -33.71 -16.32 -39.84
N ASN A 181 -32.73 -15.44 -39.62
CA ASN A 181 -32.46 -14.33 -40.52
C ASN A 181 -31.75 -14.75 -41.82
N ARG A 182 -30.90 -15.78 -41.79
CA ARG A 182 -30.25 -16.34 -42.99
C ARG A 182 -31.20 -17.20 -43.81
N SER A 183 -32.17 -17.87 -43.17
CA SER A 183 -33.20 -18.66 -43.84
C SER A 183 -34.43 -17.85 -44.26
N PHE A 184 -34.42 -16.52 -44.08
CA PHE A 184 -35.51 -15.61 -44.43
C PHE A 184 -36.84 -15.87 -43.71
N MET A 185 -36.82 -16.53 -42.53
CA MET A 185 -38.00 -16.68 -41.68
C MET A 185 -38.50 -15.35 -41.11
N VAL A 186 -37.57 -14.41 -40.93
CA VAL A 186 -37.88 -13.06 -40.46
C VAL A 186 -37.59 -12.08 -41.58
N LEU A 187 -38.64 -11.34 -41.96
CA LEU A 187 -38.54 -10.33 -43.01
C LEU A 187 -37.63 -9.20 -42.55
N ARG A 188 -36.62 -8.88 -43.37
CA ARG A 188 -35.78 -7.68 -43.22
C ARG A 188 -36.45 -6.44 -43.78
N ASN A 189 -37.28 -6.62 -44.81
CA ASN A 189 -38.07 -5.59 -45.48
C ASN A 189 -39.54 -5.99 -45.51
N TYR A 190 -40.43 -5.04 -45.24
CA TYR A 190 -41.88 -5.22 -45.37
C TYR A 190 -42.47 -4.11 -46.23
N LYS A 191 -43.11 -4.49 -47.35
CA LYS A 191 -43.68 -3.55 -48.33
C LYS A 191 -42.71 -2.46 -48.77
N GLY A 192 -41.46 -2.83 -49.06
CA GLY A 192 -40.41 -1.91 -49.50
C GLY A 192 -39.79 -1.02 -48.41
N ARG A 193 -40.16 -1.22 -47.13
CA ARG A 193 -39.57 -0.50 -46.00
C ARG A 193 -38.73 -1.44 -45.14
N GLU A 194 -37.56 -0.97 -44.72
CA GLU A 194 -36.67 -1.70 -43.83
C GLU A 194 -37.27 -1.81 -42.42
N ILE A 195 -37.13 -2.98 -41.82
CA ILE A 195 -37.60 -3.26 -40.46
C ILE A 195 -36.45 -3.01 -39.50
N SER A 196 -36.68 -2.22 -38.44
CA SER A 196 -35.65 -1.93 -37.45
C SER A 196 -35.16 -3.19 -36.71
N MET A 197 -33.89 -3.20 -36.30
CA MET A 197 -33.28 -4.33 -35.59
C MET A 197 -34.07 -4.78 -34.34
N PRO A 198 -34.56 -3.90 -33.46
CA PRO A 198 -35.37 -4.32 -32.32
C PRO A 198 -36.67 -5.04 -32.72
N ARG A 199 -37.30 -4.61 -33.82
CA ARG A 199 -38.50 -5.27 -34.36
C ARG A 199 -38.18 -6.63 -34.99
N GLN A 200 -37.03 -6.76 -35.65
CA GLN A 200 -36.56 -8.07 -36.15
C GLN A 200 -36.27 -9.03 -34.99
N GLN A 201 -35.63 -8.55 -33.93
CA GLN A 201 -35.38 -9.34 -32.72
C GLN A 201 -36.69 -9.82 -32.08
N LEU A 202 -37.66 -8.92 -31.85
CA LEU A 202 -38.96 -9.27 -31.29
C LEU A 202 -39.67 -10.37 -32.10
N ARG A 203 -39.70 -10.23 -33.42
CA ARG A 203 -40.30 -11.24 -34.31
C ARG A 203 -39.59 -12.58 -34.22
N THR A 204 -38.27 -12.58 -34.11
CA THR A 204 -37.52 -13.83 -34.03
C THR A 204 -37.75 -14.53 -32.70
N SER A 205 -37.89 -13.77 -31.61
CA SER A 205 -38.25 -14.34 -30.30
C SER A 205 -39.65 -14.98 -30.33
N GLN A 206 -40.62 -14.35 -30.99
CA GLN A 206 -41.97 -14.94 -31.18
C GLN A 206 -41.92 -16.22 -32.02
N VAL A 207 -41.11 -16.23 -33.08
CA VAL A 207 -40.91 -17.43 -33.92
C VAL A 207 -40.26 -18.55 -33.11
N LEU A 208 -39.26 -18.24 -32.29
CA LEU A 208 -38.61 -19.21 -31.40
C LEU A 208 -39.60 -19.81 -30.39
N GLU A 209 -40.45 -18.98 -29.79
CA GLU A 209 -41.49 -19.40 -28.84
C GLU A 209 -42.52 -20.33 -29.49
N ALA A 210 -42.96 -20.01 -30.71
CA ALA A 210 -43.89 -20.84 -31.46
C ALA A 210 -43.28 -22.20 -31.88
N ILE A 211 -42.01 -22.21 -32.30
CA ILE A 211 -41.34 -23.43 -32.79
C ILE A 211 -40.91 -24.34 -31.64
N ASN A 212 -40.70 -23.80 -30.43
CA ASN A 212 -40.42 -24.60 -29.23
C ASN A 212 -41.56 -25.59 -28.86
N GLN A 213 -42.74 -25.49 -29.50
CA GLN A 213 -43.86 -26.42 -29.36
C GLN A 213 -43.78 -27.63 -30.31
N VAL A 214 -42.82 -27.65 -31.24
CA VAL A 214 -42.62 -28.72 -32.23
C VAL A 214 -41.36 -29.52 -31.86
N ASP A 215 -41.42 -30.85 -31.97
CA ASP A 215 -40.34 -31.75 -31.54
C ASP A 215 -39.02 -31.54 -32.30
N SER A 216 -39.08 -31.23 -33.59
CA SER A 216 -37.91 -30.95 -34.43
C SER A 216 -38.24 -29.92 -35.50
N PHE A 217 -37.31 -29.00 -35.74
CA PHE A 217 -37.41 -28.00 -36.80
C PHE A 217 -36.02 -27.75 -37.40
N PRO A 218 -35.86 -27.68 -38.73
CA PRO A 218 -34.54 -27.58 -39.36
C PRO A 218 -33.68 -26.41 -38.86
N MET A 219 -34.29 -25.25 -38.60
CA MET A 219 -33.56 -24.09 -38.09
C MET A 219 -33.22 -24.17 -36.61
N LEU A 220 -33.94 -24.99 -35.83
CA LEU A 220 -33.53 -25.33 -34.46
C LEU A 220 -32.33 -26.27 -34.51
N GLU A 221 -32.38 -27.31 -35.35
CA GLU A 221 -31.28 -28.26 -35.52
C GLU A 221 -30.02 -27.58 -36.06
N GLU A 222 -30.14 -26.65 -37.00
CA GLU A 222 -29.00 -25.86 -37.46
C GLU A 222 -28.44 -24.94 -36.35
N ALA A 223 -29.31 -24.33 -35.53
CA ALA A 223 -28.86 -23.55 -34.38
C ALA A 223 -28.11 -24.42 -33.36
N TYR A 224 -28.60 -25.65 -33.10
CA TYR A 224 -27.88 -26.62 -32.30
C TYR A 224 -26.53 -26.99 -32.94
N ARG A 225 -26.50 -27.31 -34.24
CA ARG A 225 -25.26 -27.64 -34.95
C ARG A 225 -24.22 -26.52 -34.84
N GLU A 226 -24.60 -25.27 -35.14
CA GLU A 226 -23.69 -24.12 -35.04
C GLU A 226 -23.15 -23.94 -33.62
N ILE A 227 -23.98 -24.12 -32.59
CA ILE A 227 -23.52 -23.98 -31.21
C ILE A 227 -22.58 -25.11 -30.84
N LEU A 228 -22.96 -26.36 -31.11
CA LEU A 228 -22.22 -27.54 -30.65
C LEU A 228 -20.88 -27.73 -31.40
N TYR A 229 -20.84 -27.39 -32.70
CA TYR A 229 -19.68 -27.67 -33.56
C TYR A 229 -18.90 -26.43 -33.99
N ASP A 230 -19.52 -25.24 -34.06
CA ASP A 230 -18.82 -24.02 -34.50
C ASP A 230 -18.47 -23.11 -33.32
N ALA A 231 -19.42 -22.87 -32.39
CA ALA A 231 -19.16 -22.07 -31.19
C ALA A 231 -18.41 -22.89 -30.14
N PHE A 232 -18.84 -24.13 -29.92
CA PHE A 232 -18.15 -25.10 -29.07
C PHE A 232 -17.33 -26.06 -29.92
N ASP A 233 -16.64 -26.98 -29.25
CA ASP A 233 -15.97 -28.11 -29.86
C ASP A 233 -16.41 -29.39 -29.13
N ILE A 234 -17.63 -29.85 -29.44
CA ILE A 234 -18.22 -31.02 -28.78
C ILE A 234 -17.42 -32.30 -29.02
N SER A 235 -16.82 -32.46 -30.20
CA SER A 235 -16.06 -33.65 -30.57
C SER A 235 -14.85 -33.82 -29.66
N ASN A 236 -14.05 -32.77 -29.50
CA ASN A 236 -12.89 -32.81 -28.60
C ASN A 236 -13.31 -32.81 -27.13
N ALA A 237 -14.41 -32.13 -26.76
CA ALA A 237 -14.94 -32.22 -25.41
C ALA A 237 -15.36 -33.64 -25.01
N GLN A 238 -16.03 -34.38 -25.91
CA GLN A 238 -16.37 -35.79 -25.68
C GLN A 238 -15.11 -36.66 -25.60
N LEU A 239 -14.13 -36.44 -26.49
CA LEU A 239 -12.84 -37.14 -26.42
C LEU A 239 -12.19 -36.98 -25.04
N ILE A 240 -12.14 -35.76 -24.50
CA ILE A 240 -11.57 -35.51 -23.17
C ILE A 240 -12.31 -36.30 -22.08
N LEU A 241 -13.64 -36.34 -22.11
CA LEU A 241 -14.43 -37.13 -21.16
C LEU A 241 -14.11 -38.63 -21.26
N ASP A 242 -14.00 -39.17 -22.48
CA ASP A 242 -13.67 -40.58 -22.73
C ASP A 242 -12.22 -40.90 -22.28
N GLU A 243 -11.30 -39.96 -22.42
CA GLU A 243 -9.90 -40.10 -21.98
C GLU A 243 -9.75 -40.02 -20.46
N ILE A 244 -10.59 -39.24 -19.78
CA ILE A 244 -10.68 -39.25 -18.31
C ILE A 244 -11.28 -40.59 -17.84
N GLU A 245 -12.40 -41.05 -18.45
CA GLU A 245 -13.05 -42.30 -18.07
C GLU A 245 -12.14 -43.53 -18.28
N SER A 246 -11.33 -43.52 -19.34
CA SER A 246 -10.35 -44.58 -19.62
C SER A 246 -9.05 -44.47 -18.79
N GLY A 247 -8.89 -43.42 -17.98
CA GLY A 247 -7.72 -43.21 -17.12
C GLY A 247 -6.47 -42.73 -17.86
N LYS A 248 -6.59 -42.31 -19.12
CA LYS A 248 -5.49 -41.67 -19.87
C LYS A 248 -5.13 -40.30 -19.31
N ARG A 249 -6.13 -39.59 -18.78
CA ARG A 249 -5.99 -38.30 -18.10
C ARG A 249 -6.45 -38.45 -16.66
N ILE A 250 -5.69 -37.88 -15.73
CA ILE A 250 -5.93 -38.01 -14.29
C ILE A 250 -6.42 -36.66 -13.77
N ILE A 251 -7.46 -36.68 -12.94
CA ILE A 251 -7.95 -35.49 -12.25
C ILE A 251 -7.43 -35.53 -10.82
N GLU A 252 -6.69 -34.50 -10.45
CA GLU A 252 -6.26 -34.23 -9.09
C GLU A 252 -7.17 -33.17 -8.47
N HIS A 253 -7.26 -33.16 -7.15
CA HIS A 253 -8.16 -32.25 -6.43
C HIS A 253 -7.40 -31.41 -5.42
N ARG A 254 -7.71 -30.11 -5.39
CA ARG A 254 -7.28 -29.18 -4.35
C ARG A 254 -8.52 -28.67 -3.62
N SER A 255 -8.62 -28.99 -2.33
CA SER A 255 -9.68 -28.45 -1.46
C SER A 255 -9.64 -26.92 -1.39
N TYR A 256 -10.72 -26.30 -0.91
CA TYR A 256 -10.78 -24.85 -0.73
C TYR A 256 -9.59 -24.32 0.07
N ALA A 257 -8.89 -23.37 -0.52
CA ALA A 257 -7.79 -22.66 0.12
C ALA A 257 -8.07 -21.15 0.17
N PRO A 258 -7.53 -20.42 1.15
CA PRO A 258 -7.58 -18.96 1.18
C PRO A 258 -6.90 -18.32 -0.02
N VAL A 259 -5.85 -18.97 -0.53
CA VAL A 259 -5.04 -18.48 -1.65
C VAL A 259 -5.31 -19.35 -2.89
N PRO A 260 -5.82 -18.74 -3.98
CA PRO A 260 -6.04 -19.45 -5.24
C PRO A 260 -4.69 -19.73 -5.94
N SER A 261 -4.66 -20.71 -6.84
CA SER A 261 -3.43 -21.07 -7.56
C SER A 261 -3.05 -20.00 -8.62
N PRO A 262 -1.75 -19.82 -8.92
CA PRO A 262 -1.28 -18.87 -9.94
C PRO A 262 -2.04 -18.95 -11.28
N PHE A 263 -2.30 -20.16 -11.77
CA PHE A 263 -2.99 -20.39 -13.05
C PHE A 263 -4.46 -19.94 -13.03
N SER A 264 -5.06 -19.81 -11.85
CA SER A 264 -6.45 -19.38 -11.72
C SER A 264 -6.64 -17.86 -11.79
N HIS A 265 -5.58 -17.06 -11.61
CA HIS A 265 -5.68 -15.60 -11.48
C HIS A 265 -6.35 -14.95 -12.68
N SER A 266 -5.92 -15.30 -13.90
CA SER A 266 -6.52 -14.74 -15.12
C SER A 266 -8.00 -15.09 -15.26
N LEU A 267 -8.40 -16.28 -14.82
CA LEU A 267 -9.79 -16.71 -14.87
C LEU A 267 -10.65 -15.94 -13.84
N ILE A 268 -10.15 -15.78 -12.62
CA ILE A 268 -10.83 -15.00 -11.56
C ILE A 268 -11.05 -13.55 -12.03
N LEU A 269 -10.02 -12.94 -12.62
CA LEU A 269 -10.12 -11.58 -13.17
C LEU A 269 -11.14 -11.49 -14.32
N SER A 270 -11.21 -12.49 -15.19
CA SER A 270 -12.20 -12.55 -16.27
C SER A 270 -13.64 -12.70 -15.78
N GLY A 271 -13.83 -13.31 -14.60
CA GLY A 271 -15.14 -13.49 -13.96
C GLY A 271 -15.67 -12.26 -13.21
N LEU A 272 -14.86 -11.19 -13.09
CA LEU A 272 -15.28 -9.92 -12.51
C LEU A 272 -16.18 -9.14 -13.47
N SER A 273 -17.19 -8.46 -12.92
CA SER A 273 -18.15 -7.66 -13.70
C SER A 273 -17.44 -6.67 -14.64
N ASP A 274 -18.00 -6.50 -15.85
CA ASP A 274 -17.58 -5.49 -16.83
C ASP A 274 -17.67 -4.03 -16.33
N ILE A 275 -18.23 -3.81 -15.13
CA ILE A 275 -18.36 -2.49 -14.48
C ILE A 275 -17.07 -2.11 -13.71
N VAL A 276 -16.15 -3.05 -13.49
CA VAL A 276 -14.91 -2.83 -12.72
C VAL A 276 -13.84 -2.16 -13.60
N LEU A 277 -13.20 -1.09 -13.09
CA LEU A 277 -12.15 -0.35 -13.80
C LEU A 277 -10.89 -1.22 -14.01
N MET A 278 -10.11 -0.94 -15.05
CA MET A 278 -8.85 -1.67 -15.32
C MET A 278 -7.81 -1.51 -14.20
N GLU A 279 -7.84 -0.38 -13.49
CA GLU A 279 -6.99 -0.10 -12.32
C GLU A 279 -7.29 -1.09 -11.19
N ASP A 280 -8.57 -1.40 -10.94
CA ASP A 280 -9.01 -2.34 -9.90
C ASP A 280 -8.62 -3.79 -10.24
N ARG A 281 -8.65 -4.18 -11.53
CA ARG A 281 -8.21 -5.51 -11.98
C ARG A 281 -6.71 -5.72 -11.76
N SER A 282 -5.90 -4.69 -12.02
CA SER A 282 -4.44 -4.73 -11.84
C SER A 282 -4.05 -4.73 -10.36
N ALA A 283 -4.82 -4.04 -9.51
CA ALA A 283 -4.65 -4.10 -8.06
C ALA A 283 -4.95 -5.50 -7.51
N LEU A 284 -6.07 -6.11 -7.93
CA LEU A 284 -6.42 -7.46 -7.48
C LEU A 284 -5.41 -8.52 -7.96
N LEU A 285 -4.92 -8.41 -9.20
CA LEU A 285 -3.89 -9.33 -9.69
C LEU A 285 -2.63 -9.29 -8.80
N ARG A 286 -2.17 -8.09 -8.44
CA ARG A 286 -1.04 -7.90 -7.54
C ARG A 286 -1.31 -8.46 -6.16
N GLU A 287 -2.52 -8.28 -5.64
CA GLU A 287 -2.94 -8.85 -4.35
C GLU A 287 -2.91 -10.39 -4.36
N LEU A 288 -3.50 -11.02 -5.38
CA LEU A 288 -3.50 -12.48 -5.53
C LEU A 288 -2.08 -13.04 -5.66
N HIS A 289 -1.23 -12.36 -6.45
CA HIS A 289 0.18 -12.73 -6.58
C HIS A 289 0.95 -12.60 -5.26
N ALA A 290 0.73 -11.52 -4.51
CA ALA A 290 1.34 -11.35 -3.18
C ALA A 290 0.92 -12.45 -2.20
N GLN A 291 -0.34 -12.89 -2.24
CA GLN A 291 -0.84 -14.01 -1.42
C GLN A 291 -0.18 -15.34 -1.79
N VAL A 292 -0.02 -15.63 -3.10
CA VAL A 292 0.71 -16.81 -3.60
C VAL A 292 2.14 -16.80 -3.10
N LEU A 293 2.87 -15.69 -3.32
CA LEU A 293 4.26 -15.57 -2.90
C LEU A 293 4.40 -15.72 -1.39
N GLY A 294 3.48 -15.12 -0.62
CA GLY A 294 3.40 -15.32 0.83
C GLY A 294 3.37 -16.78 1.24
N ARG A 295 2.46 -17.54 0.62
CA ARG A 295 2.29 -18.98 0.94
C ARG A 295 3.44 -19.85 0.42
N VAL A 296 4.03 -19.51 -0.73
CA VAL A 296 5.21 -20.19 -1.26
C VAL A 296 6.42 -19.98 -0.34
N LEU A 297 6.60 -18.76 0.17
CA LEU A 297 7.68 -18.42 1.10
C LEU A 297 7.46 -19.03 2.50
N GLU A 298 6.21 -19.19 2.94
CA GLU A 298 5.89 -19.93 4.18
C GLU A 298 6.28 -21.42 4.11
N GLN A 299 6.20 -22.03 2.92
CA GLN A 299 6.50 -23.44 2.69
C GLN A 299 7.96 -23.70 2.31
N GLY A 300 8.69 -22.71 1.80
CA GLY A 300 10.12 -22.76 1.51
C GLY A 300 10.99 -22.17 2.63
N ASP A 301 12.31 -22.34 2.52
CA ASP A 301 13.31 -21.69 3.38
C ASP A 301 13.51 -20.20 2.97
N GLY A 302 12.46 -19.58 2.41
CA GLY A 302 12.47 -18.24 1.85
C GLY A 302 12.32 -17.17 2.92
N ASP A 303 12.87 -15.99 2.62
CA ASP A 303 12.96 -14.84 3.53
C ASP A 303 11.54 -14.44 4.01
N LYS A 304 11.18 -14.87 5.22
CA LYS A 304 9.88 -14.56 5.83
C LYS A 304 9.77 -13.05 6.03
N PRO A 305 8.56 -12.47 5.90
CA PRO A 305 8.37 -11.07 6.20
C PRO A 305 8.76 -10.85 7.65
N ARG A 306 9.57 -9.82 7.91
CA ARG A 306 10.11 -9.56 9.26
C ARG A 306 9.01 -9.25 10.28
N PHE A 307 7.88 -8.69 9.83
CA PHE A 307 6.74 -8.34 10.66
C PHE A 307 5.42 -8.81 10.04
N GLU A 308 4.40 -9.00 10.89
CA GLU A 308 3.04 -9.23 10.43
C GLU A 308 2.46 -7.95 9.81
N ARG A 309 1.69 -8.11 8.73
CA ARG A 309 1.10 -6.97 8.01
C ARG A 309 0.16 -6.15 8.89
N GLU A 310 -0.64 -6.81 9.72
CA GLU A 310 -1.58 -6.13 10.64
C GLU A 310 -0.84 -5.23 11.64
N LEU A 311 0.33 -5.64 12.11
CA LEU A 311 1.17 -4.84 13.01
C LEU A 311 1.67 -3.56 12.32
N ILE A 312 2.19 -3.70 11.09
CA ILE A 312 2.65 -2.56 10.28
C ILE A 312 1.49 -1.58 10.01
N ASP A 313 0.37 -2.10 9.53
CA ASP A 313 -0.80 -1.28 9.18
C ASP A 313 -1.36 -0.56 10.42
N SER A 314 -1.38 -1.20 11.58
CA SER A 314 -1.77 -0.58 12.85
C SER A 314 -0.81 0.55 13.25
N TYR A 315 0.50 0.27 13.24
CA TYR A 315 1.54 1.23 13.62
C TYR A 315 1.48 2.50 12.75
N PHE A 316 1.42 2.36 11.43
CA PHE A 316 1.37 3.54 10.54
C PHE A 316 0.03 4.28 10.58
N ASN A 317 -1.05 3.65 11.03
CA ASN A 317 -2.30 4.35 11.30
C ASN A 317 -2.23 5.15 12.62
N GLU A 318 -1.64 4.60 13.67
CA GLU A 318 -1.42 5.29 14.95
C GLU A 318 -0.39 6.42 14.84
N LYS A 319 0.64 6.25 14.00
CA LYS A 319 1.71 7.25 13.78
C LYS A 319 1.19 8.53 13.12
N LYS A 320 0.03 8.48 12.44
CA LYS A 320 -0.53 9.66 11.76
C LYS A 320 -0.94 10.71 12.80
N PRO A 321 -0.53 11.97 12.63
CA PRO A 321 -0.91 13.03 13.56
C PRO A 321 -2.41 13.28 13.47
N ILE A 322 -3.06 13.43 14.62
CA ILE A 322 -4.47 13.86 14.71
C ILE A 322 -4.49 15.39 14.75
N VAL A 323 -5.26 16.01 13.84
CA VAL A 323 -5.32 17.45 13.62
C VAL A 323 -6.65 18.01 14.11
N GLY A 324 -6.62 18.62 15.30
CA GLY A 324 -7.75 19.33 15.90
C GLY A 324 -7.54 20.83 16.11
N THR A 325 -6.35 21.37 15.81
CA THR A 325 -6.01 22.79 15.97
C THR A 325 -5.13 23.30 14.83
N LYS A 326 -5.04 24.63 14.68
CA LYS A 326 -4.15 25.31 13.74
C LYS A 326 -2.69 24.92 13.95
N GLU A 327 -2.23 24.91 15.20
CA GLU A 327 -0.87 24.49 15.54
C GLU A 327 -0.64 23.01 15.22
N GLY A 328 -1.63 22.15 15.47
CA GLY A 328 -1.59 20.73 15.12
C GLY A 328 -1.47 20.51 13.61
N ALA A 329 -2.19 21.28 12.80
CA ALA A 329 -2.11 21.25 11.34
C ALA A 329 -0.71 21.63 10.84
N ILE A 330 -0.13 22.70 11.39
CA ILE A 330 1.23 23.15 11.06
C ILE A 330 2.26 22.07 11.44
N GLN A 331 2.11 21.45 12.61
CA GLN A 331 3.00 20.38 13.06
C GLN A 331 2.88 19.13 12.17
N ALA A 332 1.66 18.75 11.77
CA ALA A 332 1.43 17.64 10.84
C ALA A 332 2.13 17.88 9.50
N ILE A 333 2.03 19.09 8.93
CA ILE A 333 2.72 19.47 7.70
C ILE A 333 4.25 19.40 7.89
N ARG A 334 4.79 19.83 9.04
CA ARG A 334 6.22 19.69 9.35
C ARG A 334 6.69 18.24 9.47
N GLN A 335 5.83 17.38 10.00
CA GLN A 335 6.12 15.96 10.19
C GLN A 335 6.08 15.20 8.87
N ILE A 336 5.05 15.40 8.05
CA ILE A 336 4.75 14.63 6.83
C ILE A 336 5.37 15.26 5.58
N GLY A 337 5.55 16.58 5.56
CA GLY A 337 5.89 17.35 4.36
C GLY A 337 4.65 17.94 3.69
N GLY A 338 4.61 17.93 2.36
CA GLY A 338 3.52 18.49 1.58
C GLY A 338 2.23 17.68 1.71
N ILE A 339 1.12 18.34 2.01
CA ILE A 339 -0.19 17.73 2.24
C ILE A 339 -1.24 18.45 1.37
N HIS A 340 -2.28 17.73 0.94
CA HIS A 340 -3.46 18.35 0.31
C HIS A 340 -4.35 19.00 1.38
N LEU A 341 -4.56 20.31 1.23
CA LEU A 341 -5.44 21.09 2.10
C LEU A 341 -6.81 21.37 1.50
N LEU A 342 -6.94 21.32 0.17
CA LEU A 342 -8.16 21.69 -0.54
C LEU A 342 -8.95 20.49 -1.09
N ASN A 343 -8.36 19.29 -1.08
CA ASN A 343 -8.94 18.09 -1.68
C ASN A 343 -8.74 16.88 -0.77
N ASP A 344 -9.75 16.01 -0.68
CA ASP A 344 -9.66 14.76 0.05
C ASP A 344 -9.06 13.61 -0.79
N LYS A 345 -7.76 13.72 -1.10
CA LYS A 345 -7.01 12.69 -1.84
C LYS A 345 -5.66 12.43 -1.18
N GLY A 346 -5.20 11.18 -1.26
CA GLY A 346 -3.85 10.77 -0.83
C GLY A 346 -3.50 11.26 0.58
N LYS A 347 -2.41 12.03 0.68
CA LYS A 347 -1.97 12.73 1.89
C LYS A 347 -2.86 13.96 2.14
N SER A 348 -4.09 13.73 2.56
CA SER A 348 -5.11 14.76 2.79
C SER A 348 -5.26 15.06 4.27
N ILE A 349 -5.27 16.33 4.64
CA ILE A 349 -5.46 16.74 6.04
C ILE A 349 -6.82 16.32 6.60
N TYR A 350 -7.83 16.19 5.73
CA TYR A 350 -9.17 15.73 6.11
C TYR A 350 -9.19 14.29 6.62
N ARG A 351 -8.23 13.46 6.21
CA ARG A 351 -8.10 12.06 6.68
C ARG A 351 -7.41 11.94 8.03
N MET A 352 -6.88 13.05 8.53
CA MET A 352 -6.09 13.16 9.76
C MET A 352 -6.78 14.07 10.78
N SER A 353 -7.97 14.61 10.48
CA SER A 353 -8.67 15.56 11.34
C SER A 353 -9.81 14.90 12.10
N ASP A 354 -9.97 15.32 13.36
CA ASP A 354 -11.13 15.04 14.21
C ASP A 354 -12.18 16.19 14.18
N MET A 355 -11.90 17.26 13.43
CA MET A 355 -12.80 18.40 13.25
C MET A 355 -13.90 18.13 12.22
N ALA A 356 -14.98 18.91 12.27
CA ALA A 356 -15.98 18.88 11.21
C ALA A 356 -15.39 19.37 9.88
N THR A 357 -15.80 18.78 8.75
CA THR A 357 -15.24 19.09 7.41
C THR A 357 -15.31 20.58 7.06
N THR A 358 -16.36 21.28 7.48
CA THR A 358 -16.54 22.72 7.25
C THR A 358 -15.53 23.55 8.03
N GLU A 359 -15.31 23.23 9.31
CA GLU A 359 -14.33 23.93 10.17
C GLU A 359 -12.90 23.70 9.66
N MET A 360 -12.60 22.47 9.24
CA MET A 360 -11.30 22.14 8.63
C MET A 360 -11.09 22.91 7.32
N GLN A 361 -12.13 23.06 6.50
CA GLN A 361 -12.04 23.84 5.26
C GLN A 361 -11.78 25.33 5.53
N GLU A 362 -12.46 25.92 6.51
CA GLU A 362 -12.23 27.31 6.94
C GLU A 362 -10.79 27.49 7.45
N LEU A 363 -10.30 26.56 8.29
CA LEU A 363 -8.93 26.57 8.78
C LEU A 363 -7.89 26.45 7.64
N CYS A 364 -8.11 25.56 6.67
CA CYS A 364 -7.25 25.43 5.50
C CYS A 364 -7.20 26.72 4.68
N HIS A 365 -8.35 27.36 4.46
CA HIS A 365 -8.42 28.62 3.73
C HIS A 365 -7.68 29.73 4.48
N GLU A 366 -7.88 29.85 5.79
CA GLU A 366 -7.18 30.81 6.64
C GLU A 366 -5.66 30.61 6.58
N MET A 367 -5.18 29.37 6.72
CA MET A 367 -3.75 29.04 6.66
C MET A 367 -3.12 29.42 5.32
N ILE A 368 -3.86 29.23 4.22
CA ILE A 368 -3.42 29.59 2.88
C ILE A 368 -3.38 31.12 2.74
N ASP A 369 -4.47 31.81 3.11
CA ASP A 369 -4.61 33.27 2.95
C ASP A 369 -3.62 34.06 3.81
N GLU A 370 -3.33 33.59 5.02
CA GLU A 370 -2.31 34.16 5.92
C GLU A 370 -0.88 33.78 5.53
N LYS A 371 -0.67 32.96 4.48
CA LYS A 371 0.63 32.44 4.04
C LYS A 371 1.39 31.67 5.12
N ILE A 372 0.67 31.02 6.02
CA ILE A 372 1.25 30.06 6.96
C ILE A 372 1.75 28.82 6.21
N VAL A 373 1.07 28.51 5.10
CA VAL A 373 1.43 27.45 4.16
C VAL A 373 1.46 28.01 2.74
N GLU A 374 2.26 27.38 1.88
CA GLU A 374 2.33 27.73 0.47
C GLU A 374 2.24 26.49 -0.42
N SER A 375 1.68 26.68 -1.62
CA SER A 375 1.53 25.61 -2.62
C SER A 375 2.88 25.13 -3.18
N VAL A 376 3.10 23.84 -3.27
CA VAL A 376 4.28 23.23 -3.90
C VAL A 376 3.88 22.41 -5.12
N TRP A 377 4.67 22.53 -6.18
CA TRP A 377 4.46 21.84 -7.44
C TRP A 377 5.26 20.53 -7.49
N THR A 378 4.60 19.39 -7.52
CA THR A 378 5.25 18.07 -7.61
C THR A 378 5.02 17.39 -8.97
N GLY A 379 4.54 18.13 -9.97
CA GLY A 379 4.09 17.59 -11.26
C GLY A 379 2.64 17.09 -11.27
N GLU A 380 1.98 17.05 -10.11
CA GLU A 380 0.54 16.82 -9.97
C GLU A 380 -0.27 18.03 -10.46
N LYS A 381 -1.52 17.81 -10.89
CA LYS A 381 -2.43 18.92 -11.26
C LYS A 381 -2.88 19.73 -10.04
N GLU A 382 -2.99 19.06 -8.91
CA GLU A 382 -3.40 19.64 -7.64
C GLU A 382 -2.15 19.85 -6.79
N PRO A 383 -1.92 21.06 -6.27
CA PRO A 383 -0.75 21.32 -5.46
C PRO A 383 -0.86 20.63 -4.10
N LEU A 384 0.30 20.28 -3.54
CA LEU A 384 0.43 20.07 -2.11
C LEU A 384 0.68 21.43 -1.45
N TYR A 385 0.49 21.52 -0.15
CA TYR A 385 0.83 22.70 0.64
C TYR A 385 1.83 22.31 1.73
N ALA A 386 2.84 23.16 1.90
CA ALA A 386 3.90 22.98 2.89
C ALA A 386 4.20 24.30 3.61
N THR A 387 4.83 24.26 4.77
CA THR A 387 5.28 25.47 5.46
C THR A 387 6.40 26.17 4.65
N PRO A 388 6.53 27.51 4.70
CA PRO A 388 7.51 28.28 3.92
C PRO A 388 8.96 27.77 4.01
N GLU A 389 9.36 27.28 5.19
CA GLU A 389 10.69 26.72 5.45
C GLU A 389 10.99 25.43 4.65
N LEU A 390 9.96 24.68 4.24
CA LEU A 390 10.10 23.42 3.51
C LEU A 390 10.12 23.60 2.00
N ILE A 391 9.65 24.75 1.50
CA ILE A 391 9.55 25.05 0.06
C ILE A 391 10.89 24.89 -0.65
N ARG A 392 11.99 25.20 0.05
CA ARG A 392 13.36 25.07 -0.50
C ARG A 392 13.69 23.66 -0.95
N TYR A 393 13.15 22.61 -0.30
CA TYR A 393 13.43 21.23 -0.67
C TYR A 393 12.66 20.84 -1.93
N TYR A 394 11.37 21.17 -1.98
CA TYR A 394 10.53 20.92 -3.15
C TYR A 394 11.03 21.69 -4.37
N LYS A 395 11.43 22.96 -4.20
CA LYS A 395 11.97 23.78 -5.28
C LYS A 395 13.23 23.16 -5.88
N THR A 396 14.17 22.68 -5.06
CA THR A 396 15.42 22.10 -5.57
C THR A 396 15.17 20.83 -6.41
N ILE A 397 14.14 20.06 -6.09
CA ILE A 397 13.84 18.77 -6.74
C ILE A 397 12.91 18.92 -7.95
N TYR A 398 11.83 19.69 -7.82
CA TYR A 398 10.79 19.81 -8.85
C TYR A 398 10.82 21.14 -9.61
N GLY A 399 11.60 22.11 -9.13
CA GLY A 399 11.75 23.40 -9.78
C GLY A 399 12.40 23.27 -11.15
N SER A 400 11.82 23.94 -12.14
CA SER A 400 12.47 24.10 -13.45
C SER A 400 13.32 25.37 -13.46
N ASP A 401 14.50 25.30 -14.08
CA ASP A 401 15.32 26.47 -14.44
C ASP A 401 15.12 26.89 -15.91
N GLU A 402 14.07 26.38 -16.57
CA GLU A 402 13.72 26.74 -17.94
C GLU A 402 13.38 28.23 -18.07
N LYS A 403 13.81 28.86 -19.16
CA LYS A 403 13.42 30.24 -19.46
C LYS A 403 11.92 30.34 -19.68
N LEU A 404 11.29 31.26 -18.97
CA LEU A 404 9.87 31.57 -19.11
C LEU A 404 9.51 31.98 -20.54
N SER A 405 8.31 31.61 -20.97
CA SER A 405 7.66 32.14 -22.14
C SER A 405 7.47 33.66 -22.02
N LYS A 406 7.49 34.37 -23.16
CA LYS A 406 7.33 35.84 -23.20
C LYS A 406 6.00 36.27 -22.57
N GLU A 407 4.96 35.47 -22.73
CA GLU A 407 3.65 35.67 -22.12
C GLU A 407 3.71 35.50 -20.60
N ALA A 408 4.36 34.44 -20.10
CA ALA A 408 4.51 34.19 -18.66
C ALA A 408 5.34 35.29 -17.97
N GLU A 409 6.44 35.73 -18.56
CA GLU A 409 7.23 36.85 -18.03
C GLU A 409 6.40 38.14 -17.89
N LYS A 410 5.56 38.43 -18.90
CA LYS A 410 4.71 39.63 -18.91
C LYS A 410 3.65 39.55 -17.82
N VAL A 411 3.05 38.38 -17.60
CA VAL A 411 2.08 38.14 -16.52
C VAL A 411 2.77 38.27 -15.17
N TYR A 412 3.91 37.62 -14.98
CA TYR A 412 4.68 37.67 -13.74
C TYR A 412 5.11 39.09 -13.36
N LYS A 413 5.62 39.89 -14.32
CA LYS A 413 5.98 41.30 -14.06
C LYS A 413 4.77 42.16 -13.65
N LYS A 414 3.57 41.87 -14.18
CA LYS A 414 2.32 42.59 -13.87
C LYS A 414 1.63 42.12 -12.59
N LEU A 415 2.07 41.02 -12.01
CA LEU A 415 1.51 40.46 -10.78
C LEU A 415 1.95 41.33 -9.59
N LYS A 416 0.97 42.03 -9.01
CA LYS A 416 1.08 42.90 -7.84
C LYS A 416 -0.03 42.50 -6.89
N GLY A 417 0.31 41.94 -5.73
CA GLY A 417 -0.66 41.35 -4.80
C GLY A 417 -1.35 40.09 -5.35
N LEU A 418 -2.48 39.73 -4.76
CA LEU A 418 -3.32 38.60 -5.17
C LEU A 418 -3.99 38.91 -6.53
N LYS A 419 -3.77 38.05 -7.52
CA LYS A 419 -4.45 38.13 -8.83
C LYS A 419 -4.76 36.75 -9.38
N ASP A 420 -5.92 36.64 -10.00
CA ASP A 420 -6.27 35.48 -10.80
C ASP A 420 -5.50 35.46 -12.14
N ILE A 421 -5.02 34.27 -12.53
CA ILE A 421 -4.33 34.02 -13.80
C ILE A 421 -5.22 33.14 -14.66
N LYS A 422 -5.97 33.74 -15.58
CA LYS A 422 -6.94 33.05 -16.43
C LYS A 422 -6.36 31.93 -17.31
N SER A 423 -5.09 32.04 -17.70
CA SER A 423 -4.45 31.04 -18.57
C SER A 423 -3.76 29.98 -17.73
N LYS A 424 -4.35 28.78 -17.71
CA LYS A 424 -3.81 27.63 -16.99
C LYS A 424 -2.37 27.28 -17.40
N LYS A 425 -2.05 27.40 -18.69
CA LYS A 425 -0.69 27.14 -19.19
C LYS A 425 0.33 28.07 -18.55
N ILE A 426 -0.04 29.33 -18.34
CA ILE A 426 0.85 30.34 -17.74
C ILE A 426 0.94 30.14 -16.22
N SER A 427 -0.16 29.82 -15.54
CA SER A 427 -0.12 29.54 -14.10
C SER A 427 0.76 28.33 -13.80
N ASP A 428 0.58 27.24 -14.53
CA ASP A 428 1.34 26.00 -14.35
C ASP A 428 2.84 26.25 -14.62
N GLU A 429 3.18 27.07 -15.61
CA GLU A 429 4.56 27.47 -15.91
C GLU A 429 5.19 28.29 -14.76
N LEU A 430 4.45 29.24 -14.17
CA LEU A 430 4.94 30.04 -13.04
C LEU A 430 5.04 29.22 -11.74
N GLU A 431 4.14 28.26 -11.52
CA GLU A 431 4.17 27.33 -10.38
C GLU A 431 5.34 26.35 -10.50
N ARG A 432 5.58 25.78 -11.69
CA ARG A 432 6.71 24.88 -11.97
C ARG A 432 8.07 25.55 -11.76
N ASN A 433 8.16 26.86 -11.99
CA ASN A 433 9.36 27.66 -11.70
C ASN A 433 9.41 28.18 -10.25
N TYR A 434 8.43 27.83 -9.40
CA TYR A 434 8.31 28.28 -8.01
C TYR A 434 8.35 29.81 -7.86
N LEU A 435 7.77 30.55 -8.81
CA LEU A 435 7.73 32.02 -8.79
C LEU A 435 6.46 32.58 -8.15
N VAL A 436 5.40 31.77 -8.10
CA VAL A 436 4.11 32.12 -7.52
C VAL A 436 3.66 31.04 -6.55
N CYS A 437 2.80 31.42 -5.61
CA CYS A 437 2.03 30.50 -4.78
C CYS A 437 0.54 30.64 -5.09
N ARG A 438 -0.16 29.50 -5.13
CA ARG A 438 -1.61 29.40 -5.30
C ARG A 438 -2.29 29.63 -3.95
N MET A 439 -3.14 30.63 -3.94
CA MET A 439 -4.01 31.01 -2.84
C MET A 439 -5.41 30.42 -3.07
N VAL A 440 -6.37 30.67 -2.17
CA VAL A 440 -7.76 30.25 -2.38
C VAL A 440 -8.34 30.90 -3.65
N ASP A 441 -8.15 32.21 -3.81
CA ASP A 441 -8.71 33.01 -4.91
C ASP A 441 -7.63 33.62 -5.84
N GLY A 442 -6.67 32.81 -6.27
CA GLY A 442 -5.71 33.17 -7.33
C GLY A 442 -4.26 32.95 -6.94
N PHE A 443 -3.37 33.82 -7.41
CA PHE A 443 -1.92 33.66 -7.25
C PHE A 443 -1.28 34.93 -6.69
N ILE A 444 -0.22 34.73 -5.90
CA ILE A 444 0.65 35.81 -5.44
C ILE A 444 2.11 35.45 -5.67
N LYS A 445 2.98 36.45 -5.81
CA LYS A 445 4.42 36.23 -5.95
C LYS A 445 4.97 35.54 -4.70
N ARG A 446 5.85 34.57 -4.94
CA ARG A 446 6.63 33.88 -3.92
C ARG A 446 7.91 34.66 -3.64
N GLU A 447 8.29 34.75 -2.37
CA GLU A 447 9.61 35.21 -1.98
C GLU A 447 10.60 34.06 -2.16
N ILE A 448 11.61 34.26 -3.00
CA ILE A 448 12.56 33.20 -3.33
C ILE A 448 13.63 33.14 -2.23
N GLY A 449 13.50 32.16 -1.34
CA GLY A 449 14.54 31.83 -0.36
C GLY A 449 15.73 31.08 -0.96
N ASN A 450 16.80 30.93 -0.15
CA ASN A 450 17.96 30.11 -0.51
C ASN A 450 17.55 28.64 -0.69
N SER A 451 17.99 28.04 -1.80
CA SER A 451 17.69 26.64 -2.13
C SER A 451 18.63 25.70 -1.37
N ALA A 452 18.11 24.55 -0.93
CA ALA A 452 18.93 23.50 -0.31
C ALA A 452 19.80 22.81 -1.37
N SER A 453 20.87 22.12 -0.96
CA SER A 453 21.60 21.23 -1.89
C SER A 453 20.68 20.11 -2.36
N TYR A 454 20.91 19.61 -3.58
CA TYR A 454 20.07 18.59 -4.20
C TYR A 454 19.97 17.33 -3.36
N GLU A 455 21.10 16.78 -2.92
CA GLU A 455 21.18 15.60 -2.05
C GLU A 455 20.34 15.77 -0.78
N LYS A 456 20.55 16.86 -0.03
CA LYS A 456 19.79 17.13 1.21
C LYS A 456 18.30 17.29 0.97
N ALA A 457 17.90 17.81 -0.19
CA ALA A 457 16.49 17.95 -0.54
C ALA A 457 15.86 16.61 -0.89
N LEU A 458 16.60 15.77 -1.61
CA LEU A 458 16.17 14.42 -1.97
C LEU A 458 16.02 13.54 -0.73
N ASP A 459 17.06 13.50 0.12
CA ASP A 459 17.06 12.77 1.39
C ASP A 459 15.88 13.21 2.28
N TYR A 460 15.64 14.51 2.35
CA TYR A 460 14.51 15.06 3.09
C TYR A 460 13.16 14.57 2.54
N LEU A 461 12.94 14.61 1.22
CA LEU A 461 11.67 14.16 0.64
C LEU A 461 11.46 12.66 0.82
N ILE A 462 12.50 11.85 0.60
CA ILE A 462 12.44 10.40 0.74
C ILE A 462 12.16 10.00 2.19
N THR A 463 12.92 10.53 3.15
CA THR A 463 12.71 10.22 4.59
C THR A 463 11.34 10.65 5.08
N LYS A 464 10.84 11.82 4.66
CA LYS A 464 9.47 12.28 4.99
C LYS A 464 8.40 11.40 4.36
N HIS A 465 8.66 10.93 3.14
CA HIS A 465 7.75 10.05 2.44
C HIS A 465 7.66 8.68 3.11
N ILE A 466 8.80 8.00 3.29
CA ILE A 466 8.89 6.68 3.95
C ILE A 466 8.36 6.75 5.38
N GLY A 467 8.73 7.79 6.14
CA GLY A 467 8.26 7.96 7.52
C GLY A 467 6.74 8.12 7.65
N PHE A 468 6.02 8.44 6.57
CA PHE A 468 4.55 8.55 6.54
C PHE A 468 3.84 7.33 5.94
N VAL A 469 4.38 6.69 4.90
CA VAL A 469 3.71 5.59 4.19
C VAL A 469 4.42 4.24 4.24
N GLY A 470 5.56 4.14 4.92
CA GLY A 470 6.39 2.94 4.94
C GLY A 470 5.63 1.67 5.35
N PRO A 471 6.14 0.48 5.00
CA PRO A 471 7.29 0.20 4.11
C PRO A 471 6.97 0.51 2.64
N ARG A 472 7.99 0.88 1.85
CA ARG A 472 7.87 1.09 0.39
C ARG A 472 9.09 0.57 -0.36
N ALA A 473 8.85 -0.01 -1.53
CA ALA A 473 9.91 -0.38 -2.46
C ALA A 473 10.37 0.82 -3.31
N VAL A 474 11.53 0.68 -3.96
CA VAL A 474 12.16 1.73 -4.77
C VAL A 474 11.21 2.22 -5.87
N GLU A 475 10.55 1.29 -6.56
CA GLU A 475 9.65 1.56 -7.68
C GLU A 475 8.41 2.36 -7.22
N GLU A 476 7.91 2.05 -6.03
CA GLU A 476 6.78 2.73 -5.42
C GLU A 476 7.16 4.16 -5.03
N ILE A 477 8.32 4.34 -4.38
CA ILE A 477 8.83 5.67 -4.01
C ILE A 477 9.07 6.52 -5.26
N ALA A 478 9.69 5.94 -6.30
CA ALA A 478 9.94 6.60 -7.58
C ALA A 478 8.64 7.06 -8.25
N LEU A 479 7.62 6.21 -8.25
CA LEU A 479 6.30 6.53 -8.81
C LEU A 479 5.58 7.61 -7.99
N GLU A 480 5.52 7.46 -6.67
CA GLU A 480 4.78 8.36 -5.77
C GLU A 480 5.45 9.74 -5.67
N LEU A 481 6.79 9.81 -5.69
CA LEU A 481 7.54 11.07 -5.74
C LEU A 481 7.77 11.59 -7.16
N ARG A 482 7.46 10.80 -8.19
CA ARG A 482 7.67 11.13 -9.61
C ARG A 482 9.13 11.48 -9.93
N LEU A 483 10.05 10.67 -9.42
CA LEU A 483 11.48 10.81 -9.63
C LEU A 483 12.03 9.56 -10.32
N PRO A 484 13.15 9.66 -11.06
CA PRO A 484 13.78 8.50 -11.68
C PRO A 484 14.22 7.47 -10.63
N GLU A 485 13.99 6.19 -10.91
CA GLU A 485 14.31 5.07 -10.02
C GLU A 485 15.80 5.01 -9.67
N GLU A 486 16.69 5.35 -10.61
CA GLU A 486 18.14 5.42 -10.41
C GLU A 486 18.53 6.43 -9.31
N ILE A 487 17.87 7.60 -9.29
CA ILE A 487 18.13 8.67 -8.31
C ILE A 487 17.63 8.25 -6.93
N ILE A 488 16.46 7.64 -6.87
CA ILE A 488 15.89 7.10 -5.63
C ILE A 488 16.78 5.99 -5.07
N SER A 489 17.21 5.05 -5.90
CA SER A 489 18.07 3.93 -5.51
C SER A 489 19.36 4.41 -4.87
N GLN A 490 20.03 5.40 -5.48
CA GLN A 490 21.28 5.95 -4.94
C GLN A 490 21.07 6.62 -3.57
N SER A 491 20.03 7.46 -3.42
CA SER A 491 19.77 8.14 -2.15
C SER A 491 19.31 7.17 -1.05
N LEU A 492 18.55 6.11 -1.40
CA LEU A 492 18.21 5.05 -0.44
C LEU A 492 19.46 4.30 0.05
N TYR A 493 20.40 3.98 -0.85
CA TYR A 493 21.68 3.38 -0.48
C TYR A 493 22.45 4.26 0.51
N ASP A 494 22.59 5.55 0.22
CA ASP A 494 23.30 6.50 1.07
C ASP A 494 22.60 6.67 2.46
N LEU A 495 21.27 6.70 2.48
CA LEU A 495 20.47 6.80 3.70
C LEU A 495 20.53 5.53 4.56
N GLU A 496 20.63 4.36 3.93
CA GLU A 496 20.80 3.07 4.60
C GLU A 496 22.21 2.95 5.18
N GLU A 497 23.27 3.36 4.45
CA GLU A 497 24.64 3.41 4.96
C GLU A 497 24.77 4.33 6.19
N GLN A 498 24.02 5.44 6.21
CA GLN A 498 23.92 6.35 7.35
C GLN A 498 23.09 5.79 8.52
N GLY A 499 22.37 4.68 8.33
CA GLY A 499 21.46 4.09 9.32
C GLY A 499 20.19 4.90 9.57
N THR A 500 19.80 5.78 8.63
CA THR A 500 18.54 6.56 8.74
C THR A 500 17.33 5.70 8.37
N ILE A 501 17.51 4.84 7.37
CA ILE A 501 16.51 3.86 6.91
C ILE A 501 17.12 2.46 6.97
N GLN A 502 16.26 1.46 6.86
CA GLN A 502 16.67 0.07 6.77
C GLN A 502 15.93 -0.61 5.63
N GLY A 503 16.68 -1.25 4.73
CA GLY A 503 16.17 -2.14 3.69
C GLY A 503 15.89 -3.54 4.26
N GLY A 504 14.84 -4.18 3.76
CA GLY A 504 14.51 -5.55 4.14
C GLY A 504 13.20 -6.05 3.55
N ASN A 505 12.87 -7.30 3.84
CA ASN A 505 11.59 -7.89 3.48
C ASN A 505 10.57 -7.64 4.62
N PHE A 506 9.83 -6.54 4.54
CA PHE A 506 8.86 -6.16 5.57
C PHE A 506 7.43 -6.62 5.23
N VAL A 507 7.06 -6.65 3.95
CA VAL A 507 5.75 -7.08 3.44
C VAL A 507 5.94 -8.09 2.31
N LEU A 508 5.18 -9.18 2.40
CA LEU A 508 5.17 -10.28 1.42
C LEU A 508 4.88 -9.82 -0.01
N GLY A 509 5.61 -10.42 -0.96
CA GLY A 509 5.23 -10.40 -2.38
C GLY A 509 6.03 -9.47 -3.28
N GLN A 510 7.16 -8.92 -2.82
CA GLN A 510 8.10 -8.16 -3.66
C GLN A 510 9.49 -8.80 -3.62
N SER A 511 10.10 -8.94 -4.80
CA SER A 511 11.48 -9.42 -4.94
C SER A 511 12.51 -8.33 -4.65
N THR A 512 12.07 -7.06 -4.57
CA THR A 512 12.91 -5.91 -4.25
C THR A 512 12.81 -5.55 -2.77
N PRO A 513 13.93 -5.11 -2.16
CA PRO A 513 13.94 -4.72 -0.75
C PRO A 513 13.02 -3.52 -0.55
N GLN A 514 12.22 -3.58 0.51
CA GLN A 514 11.42 -2.46 0.97
C GLN A 514 12.20 -1.67 2.01
N TYR A 515 11.89 -0.40 2.14
CA TYR A 515 12.58 0.49 3.06
C TYR A 515 11.61 1.03 4.13
N LEU A 516 12.08 1.03 5.38
CA LEU A 516 11.46 1.66 6.52
C LEU A 516 12.43 2.65 7.16
N MET A 517 11.91 3.61 7.94
CA MET A 517 12.78 4.37 8.83
C MET A 517 13.39 3.41 9.86
N ALA A 518 14.68 3.56 10.17
CA ALA A 518 15.35 2.69 11.14
C ALA A 518 14.66 2.77 12.53
N GLU A 519 14.16 3.94 12.91
CA GLU A 519 13.35 4.12 14.12
C GLU A 519 12.06 3.30 14.10
N ASP A 520 11.37 3.21 12.95
CA ASP A 520 10.11 2.47 12.81
C ASP A 520 10.34 0.97 12.95
N VAL A 521 11.47 0.46 12.44
CA VAL A 521 11.85 -0.95 12.61
C VAL A 521 12.03 -1.28 14.09
N ILE A 522 12.73 -0.44 14.85
CA ILE A 522 12.92 -0.65 16.30
C ILE A 522 11.58 -0.66 17.04
N TYR A 523 10.67 0.24 16.67
CA TYR A 523 9.31 0.28 17.24
C TYR A 523 8.53 -1.00 16.96
N LEU A 524 8.54 -1.46 15.70
CA LEU A 524 7.85 -2.67 15.29
C LEU A 524 8.46 -3.91 15.95
N GLU A 525 9.78 -3.97 16.11
CA GLU A 525 10.46 -5.03 16.86
C GLU A 525 10.03 -5.06 18.32
N ALA A 526 10.03 -3.91 18.99
CA ALA A 526 9.60 -3.81 20.38
C ALA A 526 8.14 -4.24 20.57
N GLN A 527 7.23 -3.80 19.70
CA GLN A 527 5.83 -4.22 19.75
C GLN A 527 5.66 -5.72 19.48
N SER A 528 6.46 -6.30 18.57
CA SER A 528 6.39 -7.73 18.27
C SER A 528 6.84 -8.62 19.44
N HIS A 529 7.75 -8.14 20.29
CA HIS A 529 8.26 -8.89 21.45
C HIS A 529 7.39 -8.73 22.72
N GLY A 530 6.53 -7.70 22.77
CA GLY A 530 5.72 -7.34 23.93
C GLY A 530 6.55 -6.72 25.08
N ASP A 531 5.96 -5.77 25.82
CA ASP A 531 6.53 -5.16 27.04
C ASP A 531 7.80 -4.27 26.89
N ILE A 532 8.09 -3.74 25.70
CA ILE A 532 9.22 -2.81 25.50
C ILE A 532 8.72 -1.41 25.13
N ASP A 533 8.89 -0.46 26.05
CA ASP A 533 8.67 0.97 25.78
C ASP A 533 9.86 1.56 25.00
N VAL A 534 9.63 1.93 23.75
CA VAL A 534 10.63 2.61 22.91
C VAL A 534 10.42 4.12 22.99
N ILE A 535 11.48 4.83 23.41
CA ILE A 535 11.51 6.30 23.45
C ILE A 535 12.51 6.78 22.39
N PRO A 536 12.11 7.64 21.42
CA PRO A 536 13.04 8.15 20.42
C PRO A 536 14.10 9.02 21.09
N ASP A 537 15.36 8.91 20.65
CA ASP A 537 16.47 9.72 21.19
C ASP A 537 16.15 11.22 21.11
N LYS A 538 15.42 11.65 20.08
CA LYS A 538 14.97 13.03 19.94
C LYS A 538 14.08 13.48 21.10
N ILE A 539 13.08 12.68 21.48
CA ILE A 539 12.17 12.99 22.61
C ILE A 539 12.97 12.98 23.92
N LEU A 540 13.86 12.02 24.08
CA LEU A 540 14.75 11.95 25.25
C LEU A 540 15.61 13.21 25.36
N ARG A 541 16.21 13.67 24.24
CA ARG A 541 17.01 14.90 24.20
C ARG A 541 16.18 16.15 24.48
N GLU A 542 15.01 16.29 23.86
CA GLU A 542 14.09 17.41 24.15
C GLU A 542 13.70 17.45 25.63
N PHE A 543 13.44 16.29 26.23
CA PHE A 543 13.16 16.18 27.66
C PHE A 543 14.38 16.52 28.52
N ILE A 544 15.58 16.05 28.15
CA ILE A 544 16.84 16.38 28.84
C ILE A 544 17.10 17.88 28.75
N ASP A 545 16.98 18.49 27.58
CA ASP A 545 17.17 19.92 27.37
C ASP A 545 16.16 20.73 28.16
N TYR A 546 14.88 20.35 28.12
CA TYR A 546 13.87 20.94 28.98
C TYR A 546 14.27 20.84 30.46
N LYS A 547 14.69 19.67 30.95
CA LYS A 547 15.11 19.47 32.34
C LYS A 547 16.39 20.27 32.70
N LEU A 548 17.30 20.43 31.75
CA LEU A 548 18.59 21.11 31.94
C LEU A 548 18.54 22.63 31.71
N PHE A 549 17.54 23.14 31.00
CA PHE A 549 17.47 24.56 30.66
C PHE A 549 16.15 25.23 31.05
N ARG A 550 15.20 24.47 31.61
CA ARG A 550 13.99 25.03 32.22
C ARG A 550 14.36 26.12 33.22
N LYS A 551 13.61 27.22 33.11
CA LYS A 551 13.63 28.33 34.05
C LYS A 551 12.52 28.17 35.10
N PHE A 552 12.75 28.79 36.25
CA PHE A 552 11.92 28.72 37.44
C PHE A 552 11.50 30.13 37.86
N SER A 553 10.29 30.24 38.39
CA SER A 553 9.72 31.54 38.76
C SER A 553 10.32 32.13 40.04
N SER A 554 10.88 31.29 40.90
CA SER A 554 11.51 31.69 42.18
C SER A 554 12.57 30.69 42.65
N LEU A 555 13.41 31.08 43.62
CA LEU A 555 14.36 30.16 44.23
C LEU A 555 13.69 28.97 44.91
N GLN A 556 12.53 29.19 45.54
CA GLN A 556 11.73 28.13 46.14
C GLN A 556 11.37 27.04 45.12
N THR A 557 10.81 27.44 43.97
CA THR A 557 10.42 26.47 42.92
C THR A 557 11.62 25.75 42.31
N LEU A 558 12.75 26.44 42.18
CA LEU A 558 14.01 25.84 41.75
C LEU A 558 14.50 24.77 42.75
N PHE A 559 14.50 25.07 44.04
CA PHE A 559 14.95 24.13 45.07
C PHE A 559 13.95 23.00 45.35
N ASP A 560 12.66 23.21 45.06
CA ASP A 560 11.65 22.16 45.08
C ASP A 560 11.88 21.11 44.01
N GLN A 561 12.30 21.53 42.83
CA GLN A 561 12.66 20.62 41.75
C GLN A 561 14.08 20.06 41.88
N HIS A 562 15.04 20.91 42.26
CA HIS A 562 16.46 20.61 42.37
C HIS A 562 16.90 20.83 43.81
N SER A 563 16.79 19.79 44.64
CA SER A 563 17.08 19.81 46.08
C SER A 563 18.42 20.47 46.47
N ASP A 564 19.37 20.58 45.56
CA ASP A 564 20.62 21.33 45.70
C ASP A 564 21.05 22.04 44.40
N VAL A 565 21.93 23.04 44.52
CA VAL A 565 22.62 23.64 43.37
C VAL A 565 24.12 23.78 43.61
N ALA A 566 24.90 23.82 42.53
CA ALA A 566 26.36 23.94 42.61
C ALA A 566 26.84 25.35 42.98
N SER A 567 26.16 26.38 42.50
CA SER A 567 26.62 27.76 42.62
C SER A 567 25.47 28.76 42.48
N PRO A 568 25.65 30.01 42.98
CA PRO A 568 24.70 31.09 42.76
C PRO A 568 24.49 31.39 41.26
N ARG A 569 25.54 31.23 40.44
CA ARG A 569 25.44 31.38 38.97
C ARG A 569 24.46 30.40 38.34
N THR A 570 24.40 29.18 38.87
CA THR A 570 23.43 28.17 38.42
C THR A 570 22.01 28.64 38.69
N ALA A 571 21.74 29.20 39.87
CA ALA A 571 20.44 29.78 40.18
C ALA A 571 20.12 30.97 39.27
N PHE A 572 21.05 31.91 39.09
CA PHE A 572 20.88 33.10 38.24
C PHE A 572 20.41 32.77 36.82
N HIS A 573 21.03 31.79 36.15
CA HIS A 573 20.66 31.41 34.79
C HIS A 573 19.39 30.56 34.69
N ARG A 574 18.93 30.00 35.81
CA ARG A 574 17.76 29.12 35.91
C ARG A 574 16.52 29.85 36.40
N LEU A 575 16.60 31.14 36.73
CA LEU A 575 15.42 31.94 37.08
C LEU A 575 14.83 32.62 35.84
N ASP A 576 13.51 32.77 35.81
CA ASP A 576 12.80 33.51 34.76
C ASP A 576 13.30 34.96 34.69
N ASN A 577 13.48 35.58 35.86
CA ASN A 577 14.14 36.87 36.03
C ASN A 577 15.50 36.68 36.71
N PRO A 578 16.64 36.83 35.98
CA PRO A 578 17.97 36.61 36.53
C PRO A 578 18.33 37.66 37.61
N ASN A 579 18.04 37.34 38.87
CA ASN A 579 18.36 38.17 40.04
C ASN A 579 18.86 37.27 41.19
N LEU A 580 19.80 37.76 42.00
CA LEU A 580 20.34 37.09 43.17
C LEU A 580 20.00 37.77 44.50
N GLU A 581 19.16 38.81 44.52
CA GLU A 581 18.72 39.44 45.78
C GLU A 581 18.07 38.43 46.73
N GLU A 582 17.08 37.67 46.26
CA GLU A 582 16.44 36.58 47.03
C GLU A 582 17.47 35.52 47.49
N TRP A 583 18.50 35.27 46.68
CA TRP A 583 19.54 34.29 47.01
C TRP A 583 20.37 34.74 48.22
N TRP A 584 20.75 36.02 48.24
CA TRP A 584 21.50 36.61 49.34
C TRP A 584 20.63 36.72 50.60
N GLU A 585 19.35 37.09 50.48
CA GLU A 585 18.40 37.08 51.60
C GLU A 585 18.29 35.69 52.24
N TRP A 586 18.16 34.64 51.42
CA TRP A 586 18.12 33.25 51.91
C TRP A 586 19.45 32.79 52.49
N ARG A 587 20.58 33.31 51.99
CA ARG A 587 21.90 32.97 52.51
C ARG A 587 22.16 33.65 53.86
N ASP A 588 21.77 34.91 54.00
CA ASP A 588 21.96 35.74 55.20
C ASP A 588 21.00 35.34 56.33
N SER A 589 19.84 34.76 55.98
CA SER A 589 18.88 34.19 56.94
C SER A 589 19.14 32.72 57.32
N ASP A 590 20.26 32.14 56.89
CA ASP A 590 20.60 30.71 57.04
C ASP A 590 19.56 29.74 56.45
N ALA A 591 18.65 30.22 55.60
CA ALA A 591 17.71 29.38 54.86
C ALA A 591 18.41 28.51 53.80
N ILE A 592 19.58 28.93 53.30
CA ILE A 592 20.45 28.15 52.42
C ILE A 592 21.79 27.90 53.09
N LEU A 593 22.16 26.62 53.22
CA LEU A 593 23.44 26.19 53.74
C LEU A 593 24.39 25.81 52.60
N GLN A 594 25.65 26.23 52.72
CA GLN A 594 26.73 25.79 51.84
C GLN A 594 27.54 24.70 52.52
N GLY A 595 27.72 23.56 51.86
CA GLY A 595 28.42 22.42 52.44
C GLY A 595 28.76 21.35 51.44
N ARG A 596 29.46 20.30 51.89
CA ARG A 596 29.68 19.10 51.07
C ARG A 596 28.50 18.15 51.26
N PHE A 597 27.67 18.03 50.22
CA PHE A 597 26.43 17.25 50.24
C PHE A 597 26.51 16.08 49.24
N SER A 598 25.69 16.10 48.19
CA SER A 598 25.60 15.05 47.17
C SER A 598 26.98 14.66 46.61
N GLY A 599 27.38 13.39 46.85
CA GLY A 599 28.67 12.85 46.42
C GLY A 599 29.90 13.57 47.00
N GLY A 600 29.77 14.25 48.15
CA GLY A 600 30.86 15.01 48.79
C GLY A 600 31.25 16.31 48.07
N LYS A 601 30.46 16.74 47.07
CA LYS A 601 30.68 17.97 46.31
C LYS A 601 30.16 19.18 47.09
N LEU A 602 30.82 20.32 46.93
CA LEU A 602 30.39 21.59 47.50
C LEU A 602 29.11 22.05 46.79
N ARG A 603 28.02 22.22 47.55
CA ARG A 603 26.68 22.53 47.06
C ARG A 603 25.98 23.48 48.03
N TYR A 604 24.92 24.11 47.55
CA TYR A 604 24.00 24.93 48.32
C TYR A 604 22.68 24.19 48.46
N VAL A 605 22.20 24.04 49.70
CA VAL A 605 21.02 23.23 50.05
C VAL A 605 20.13 24.03 51.00
N PRO A 606 18.81 24.07 50.78
CA PRO A 606 17.88 24.66 51.75
C PRO A 606 17.94 23.94 53.10
N ALA A 607 17.94 24.69 54.20
CA ALA A 607 18.10 24.15 55.55
C ALA A 607 17.05 23.05 55.86
N ASN A 608 15.81 23.22 55.40
CA ASN A 608 14.72 22.24 55.56
C ASN A 608 14.93 20.92 54.80
N LYS A 609 15.88 20.87 53.85
CA LYS A 609 16.20 19.67 53.05
C LYS A 609 17.50 18.98 53.49
N VAL A 610 18.27 19.56 54.41
CA VAL A 610 19.57 19.01 54.83
C VAL A 610 19.46 17.61 55.43
N GLY A 611 18.35 17.30 56.12
CA GLY A 611 18.13 16.01 56.76
C GLY A 611 18.27 14.81 55.81
N MET A 612 17.81 14.92 54.56
CA MET A 612 17.93 13.83 53.57
C MET A 612 19.39 13.56 53.20
N TYR A 613 20.21 14.62 53.11
CA TYR A 613 21.64 14.48 52.80
C TYR A 613 22.42 13.96 53.99
N GLN A 614 22.04 14.34 55.22
CA GLN A 614 22.62 13.76 56.41
C GLN A 614 22.29 12.27 56.52
N ALA A 615 21.09 11.83 56.15
CA ALA A 615 20.75 10.41 56.17
C ALA A 615 21.56 9.60 55.14
N LEU A 616 21.76 10.13 53.92
CA LEU A 616 22.37 9.40 52.81
C LEU A 616 23.89 9.55 52.70
N PHE A 617 24.45 10.71 53.08
CA PHE A 617 25.85 11.06 52.80
C PHE A 617 26.66 11.46 54.04
N ARG A 618 26.07 11.48 55.25
CA ARG A 618 26.82 11.79 56.47
C ARG A 618 27.91 10.76 56.69
N LYS A 619 29.12 11.26 56.89
CA LYS A 619 30.24 10.50 57.44
C LYS A 619 30.55 11.06 58.80
N GLU A 620 30.75 10.19 59.78
CA GLU A 620 31.18 10.66 61.08
C GLU A 620 32.61 11.20 61.00
N PRO A 621 32.93 12.26 61.75
CA PRO A 621 34.29 12.78 61.82
C PRO A 621 35.19 11.74 62.50
N GLU A 622 35.95 11.00 61.71
CA GLU A 622 36.96 10.06 62.21
C GLU A 622 38.29 10.78 62.42
N GLY A 623 38.79 10.79 63.66
CA GLY A 623 40.11 11.33 64.01
C GLY A 623 40.08 12.51 64.99
N LYS A 624 41.17 12.65 65.75
CA LYS A 624 41.31 13.61 66.84
C LYS A 624 41.19 15.07 66.38
N ILE A 625 41.74 15.39 65.21
CA ILE A 625 41.72 16.75 64.63
C ILE A 625 40.28 17.12 64.21
N GLN A 626 39.57 16.19 63.57
CA GLN A 626 38.20 16.40 63.12
C GLN A 626 37.24 16.62 64.30
N SER A 627 37.40 15.85 65.39
CA SER A 627 36.61 16.04 66.62
C SER A 627 36.90 17.40 67.27
N LEU A 628 38.17 17.83 67.32
CA LEU A 628 38.54 19.15 67.84
C LEU A 628 37.93 20.30 67.03
N ILE A 629 37.93 20.18 65.69
CA ILE A 629 37.27 21.16 64.80
C ILE A 629 35.76 21.24 65.09
N VAL A 630 35.09 20.10 65.24
CA VAL A 630 33.64 20.07 65.54
C VAL A 630 33.34 20.71 66.90
N ASP A 631 34.15 20.43 67.92
CA ASP A 631 33.98 21.02 69.25
C ASP A 631 34.28 22.52 69.27
N MET A 632 35.26 22.97 68.49
CA MET A 632 35.57 24.39 68.28
C MET A 632 34.40 25.13 67.61
N LEU A 633 33.86 24.58 66.52
CA LEU A 633 32.70 25.15 65.81
C LEU A 633 31.42 25.19 66.66
N LYS A 634 31.28 24.28 67.64
CA LYS A 634 30.17 24.34 68.62
C LYS A 634 30.32 25.46 69.66
N ARG A 635 31.56 25.88 69.95
CA ARG A 635 31.88 26.87 71.00
C ARG A 635 31.94 28.30 70.47
N SER A 636 32.35 28.49 69.21
CA SER A 636 32.58 29.80 68.59
C SER A 636 31.92 29.89 67.21
N PRO A 637 30.95 30.80 66.97
CA PRO A 637 30.40 31.06 65.64
C PRO A 637 31.10 32.24 64.95
N PRO A 638 30.95 32.39 63.62
CA PRO A 638 31.70 31.68 62.57
C PRO A 638 33.23 31.82 62.69
N VAL A 639 33.96 30.72 62.47
CA VAL A 639 35.44 30.68 62.50
C VAL A 639 35.97 30.50 61.08
N THR A 640 36.94 31.32 60.68
CA THR A 640 37.61 31.21 59.37
C THR A 640 38.53 30.00 59.33
N LYS A 641 38.84 29.51 58.12
CA LYS A 641 39.84 28.43 57.94
C LYS A 641 41.20 28.79 58.58
N SER A 642 41.59 30.08 58.51
CA SER A 642 42.84 30.57 59.10
C SER A 642 42.83 30.46 60.62
N GLU A 643 41.74 30.86 61.27
CA GLU A 643 41.56 30.77 62.72
C GLU A 643 41.49 29.31 63.19
N ILE A 644 40.76 28.45 62.47
CA ILE A 644 40.76 27.00 62.74
C ILE A 644 42.18 26.44 62.66
N THR A 645 42.94 26.82 61.63
CA THR A 645 44.33 26.34 61.47
C THR A 645 45.21 26.85 62.61
N LYS A 646 45.09 28.12 62.99
CA LYS A 646 45.87 28.76 64.06
C LYS A 646 45.54 28.22 65.46
N GLU A 647 44.30 27.83 65.73
CA GLU A 647 43.91 27.18 67.00
C GLU A 647 44.25 25.69 67.04
N LEU A 648 44.32 25.02 65.89
CA LEU A 648 44.79 23.63 65.80
C LEU A 648 46.31 23.51 65.76
N GLU A 649 47.02 24.57 65.37
CA GLU A 649 48.47 24.74 65.54
C GLU A 649 48.80 24.99 67.02
N LEU A 650 48.71 23.90 67.79
CA LEU A 650 49.51 23.65 68.99
C LEU A 650 50.73 22.81 68.62
#